data_AF-A0A951HYD8-F1
#
_entry.id   AF-A0A951HYD8-F1
#
_cell.length_a   1.000
_cell.length_b   1.000
_cell.length_c   1.000
_cell.angle_alpha   90.00
_cell.angle_beta   90.00
_cell.angle_gamma   90.00
#
_symmetry.space_group_name_H-M   'P 1'
#
loop_
_entity.id
_entity.type
_entity.pdbx_description
1 polymer ?
#
loop_
_entity_poly.entity_id
_entity_poly.type
_entity_poly.pdbx_seq_one_letter_code
_entity_poly.pdbx_strand_id
1 'polypeptide(L)'
;MERSFKKEVQSLTLGAGETFRGEGILAVTKALLQSGVSYVGGYQGAPVSHLLDVMVEAEDLLGELGVHVETCTNEASAAAMLGASIMYPLRGAVTWKSIVGTNVAADALSNLASPGVTGGALIIIGEDYGEGASVIQERSYAYALKCSMWLLDPRPELPTIVNIVEKGFELSEASNTPVMLELRIRACHVTGEFPAKDNRKGKFSGVDPLPAPAKFDYSKLAHPPLTYVQERRKIEERLPAARKFIREHRLNETIGGDLSEIGIVVMGGLTNSVLRALERLGLADAFGNSRVPLLVLNVVYPLIPEEIREFCASKQAVLIIEEGFPDYIEQAVNVELRRADLQARVYGKDVLPKAGEYSSDVLATGIAAFLKATQPAKIDADAAAATAEAIVTQKAKSASALGPLPPRPPSFCTGCPERPVFSALKLMQREIGPTHISSDIGCHSFATFAPFSMGNSILGYGMSLASAAAVGPNLAKRPIAIMGDGGFWHNGVITGVASNLFNKGDGVLIVMQNGYTSATGQQFMPSSPSARGGGTTGMDIETTLRSMGVKWMRKVRTYGVAKMLATLKEAMRDTARGLKVIIADGECQLARQRRIRVENAEKLKRGERVVRARYGVDDEICTGDHSCIRLSGCPSLTVKPSPDPLRTDPVAAVIESCVGCGLCGEVAHAAVLCPSFYRAELIKNPTIVDRTLFALRRALLGLPSGMPTAPHAGEDIKREAVLDARHSSDRPSAGAITDPALSPSTSPERAVQDSPVKLLIAALGGEGGGVLTDWIVSAAAQRGLPVQSTSIPG
;
A
#
# COMPACT_ATOMS: atom_id res chain seq x y z
N MET A 1 -12.17 1.21 -8.52
CA MET A 1 -12.91 0.11 -7.85
C MET A 1 -11.97 -0.38 -6.76
N GLU A 2 -12.38 -0.54 -5.49
CA GLU A 2 -11.62 -1.44 -4.61
C GLU A 2 -11.66 -2.80 -5.28
N ARG A 3 -10.54 -3.50 -5.33
CA ARG A 3 -10.51 -4.82 -5.93
C ARG A 3 -11.39 -5.72 -5.06
N SER A 4 -12.60 -6.02 -5.54
CA SER A 4 -13.42 -7.04 -4.91
C SER A 4 -12.78 -8.37 -5.24
N PHE A 5 -12.43 -9.14 -4.22
CA PHE A 5 -11.83 -10.46 -4.38
C PHE A 5 -12.89 -11.55 -4.51
N LYS A 6 -14.20 -11.23 -4.55
CA LYS A 6 -15.27 -12.24 -4.64
C LYS A 6 -15.08 -13.30 -5.73
N LYS A 7 -14.50 -12.95 -6.87
CA LYS A 7 -14.17 -13.93 -7.92
C LYS A 7 -12.90 -14.70 -7.56
N GLU A 8 -11.87 -13.99 -7.12
CA GLU A 8 -10.59 -14.52 -6.70
C GLU A 8 -10.70 -15.47 -5.50
N VAL A 9 -11.62 -15.24 -4.56
CA VAL A 9 -11.91 -16.10 -3.40
C VAL A 9 -12.38 -17.48 -3.84
N GLN A 10 -13.01 -17.63 -5.01
CA GLN A 10 -13.36 -18.94 -5.56
C GLN A 10 -12.12 -19.80 -5.81
N SER A 11 -10.95 -19.21 -6.10
CA SER A 11 -9.71 -19.97 -6.25
C SER A 11 -9.23 -20.63 -4.95
N LEU A 12 -9.73 -20.19 -3.79
CA LEU A 12 -9.37 -20.78 -2.50
C LEU A 12 -10.03 -22.14 -2.27
N THR A 13 -11.10 -22.47 -2.99
CA THR A 13 -11.82 -23.75 -2.89
C THR A 13 -11.15 -24.88 -3.66
N LEU A 14 -10.16 -24.57 -4.52
CA LEU A 14 -9.48 -25.56 -5.36
C LEU A 14 -8.82 -26.66 -4.52
N GLY A 15 -9.09 -27.92 -4.84
CA GLY A 15 -8.61 -29.09 -4.10
C GLY A 15 -7.41 -29.78 -4.75
N ALA A 16 -7.06 -30.95 -4.21
CA ALA A 16 -6.03 -31.81 -4.75
C ALA A 16 -6.35 -32.22 -6.21
N GLY A 17 -5.38 -32.04 -7.10
CA GLY A 17 -5.53 -32.33 -8.53
C GLY A 17 -5.95 -31.11 -9.38
N GLU A 18 -6.25 -29.97 -8.74
CA GLU A 18 -6.50 -28.70 -9.42
C GLU A 18 -5.27 -27.79 -9.39
N THR A 19 -5.18 -26.86 -10.35
CA THR A 19 -4.09 -25.88 -10.42
C THR A 19 -4.59 -24.52 -9.98
N PHE A 20 -3.99 -23.98 -8.92
CA PHE A 20 -4.21 -22.60 -8.51
C PHE A 20 -3.51 -21.64 -9.47
N ARG A 21 -4.17 -20.54 -9.84
CA ARG A 21 -3.61 -19.44 -10.63
C ARG A 21 -4.01 -18.12 -9.99
N GLY A 22 -3.05 -17.27 -9.67
CA GLY A 22 -3.35 -16.00 -9.01
C GLY A 22 -2.11 -15.24 -8.55
N GLU A 23 -2.34 -14.29 -7.65
CA GLU A 23 -1.29 -13.46 -7.05
C GLU A 23 -0.73 -14.07 -5.77
N GLY A 24 0.49 -13.66 -5.40
CA GLY A 24 1.19 -14.10 -4.21
C GLY A 24 0.37 -14.05 -2.93
N ILE A 25 -0.39 -12.98 -2.69
CA ILE A 25 -1.19 -12.85 -1.47
C ILE A 25 -2.36 -13.86 -1.39
N LEU A 26 -2.95 -14.22 -2.52
CA LEU A 26 -3.98 -15.26 -2.60
C LEU A 26 -3.35 -16.65 -2.42
N ALA A 27 -2.14 -16.86 -2.94
CA ALA A 27 -1.38 -18.09 -2.72
C ALA A 27 -1.04 -18.30 -1.24
N VAL A 28 -0.63 -17.24 -0.53
CA VAL A 28 -0.43 -17.27 0.93
C VAL A 28 -1.73 -17.62 1.65
N THR A 29 -2.84 -16.99 1.28
CA THR A 29 -4.17 -17.26 1.85
C THR A 29 -4.56 -18.73 1.65
N LYS A 30 -4.40 -19.26 0.44
CA LYS A 30 -4.63 -20.67 0.13
C LYS A 30 -3.72 -21.59 0.96
N ALA A 31 -2.45 -21.26 1.10
CA ALA A 31 -1.49 -22.02 1.90
C ALA A 31 -1.86 -22.05 3.40
N LEU A 32 -2.43 -20.98 3.95
CA LEU A 32 -2.97 -20.96 5.33
C LEU A 32 -4.10 -21.99 5.51
N LEU A 33 -5.02 -22.08 4.54
CA LEU A 33 -6.12 -23.05 4.58
C LEU A 33 -5.64 -24.49 4.37
N GLN A 34 -4.69 -24.71 3.46
CA GLN A 34 -4.02 -26.01 3.29
C GLN A 34 -3.24 -26.42 4.55
N SER A 35 -2.81 -25.47 5.36
CA SER A 35 -2.09 -25.71 6.62
C SER A 35 -3.00 -26.02 7.80
N GLY A 36 -4.32 -25.93 7.66
CA GLY A 36 -5.24 -26.18 8.78
C GLY A 36 -5.11 -25.17 9.91
N VAL A 37 -5.05 -23.88 9.54
CA VAL A 37 -5.09 -22.78 10.50
C VAL A 37 -6.42 -22.79 11.27
N SER A 38 -6.38 -22.47 12.57
CA SER A 38 -7.56 -22.40 13.44
C SER A 38 -8.08 -20.97 13.59
N TYR A 39 -7.20 -19.98 13.48
CA TYR A 39 -7.56 -18.57 13.53
C TYR A 39 -6.57 -17.69 12.76
N VAL A 40 -7.09 -16.61 12.17
CA VAL A 40 -6.33 -15.60 11.43
C VAL A 40 -6.72 -14.22 11.93
N GLY A 41 -5.73 -13.40 12.28
CA GLY A 41 -5.95 -12.01 12.69
C GLY A 41 -5.07 -11.03 11.92
N GLY A 42 -5.25 -9.74 12.16
CA GLY A 42 -4.31 -8.76 11.63
C GLY A 42 -4.80 -7.33 11.67
N TYR A 43 -3.88 -6.43 11.33
CA TYR A 43 -4.15 -5.02 11.09
C TYR A 43 -3.68 -4.68 9.68
N GLN A 44 -4.55 -4.11 8.84
CA GLN A 44 -4.23 -3.93 7.42
C GLN A 44 -3.09 -2.93 7.20
N GLY A 45 -2.18 -3.26 6.28
CA GLY A 45 -1.19 -2.32 5.77
C GLY A 45 -0.46 -2.85 4.54
N ALA A 46 -0.24 -1.99 3.55
CA ALA A 46 0.47 -2.36 2.32
C ALA A 46 1.92 -2.73 2.63
N PRO A 47 2.53 -3.75 2.01
CA PRO A 47 2.04 -4.47 0.82
C PRO A 47 1.09 -5.64 1.08
N VAL A 48 0.91 -6.07 2.34
CA VAL A 48 0.10 -7.26 2.69
C VAL A 48 -1.38 -6.93 2.99
N SER A 49 -1.83 -5.72 2.67
CA SER A 49 -3.17 -5.20 3.03
C SER A 49 -4.31 -6.12 2.60
N HIS A 50 -4.19 -6.72 1.41
CA HIS A 50 -5.26 -7.55 0.84
C HIS A 50 -5.42 -8.92 1.51
N LEU A 51 -4.46 -9.39 2.32
CA LEU A 51 -4.57 -10.73 2.94
C LEU A 51 -5.82 -10.82 3.83
N LEU A 52 -5.98 -9.82 4.71
CA LEU A 52 -7.12 -9.79 5.62
C LEU A 52 -8.43 -9.50 4.88
N ASP A 53 -8.39 -8.67 3.84
CA ASP A 53 -9.57 -8.37 3.02
C ASP A 53 -10.07 -9.63 2.29
N VAL A 54 -9.16 -10.42 1.72
CA VAL A 54 -9.48 -11.73 1.10
C VAL A 54 -10.07 -12.68 2.14
N MET A 55 -9.49 -12.77 3.34
CA MET A 55 -10.01 -13.63 4.41
C MET A 55 -11.42 -13.20 4.86
N VAL A 56 -11.66 -11.90 4.98
CA VAL A 56 -12.99 -11.37 5.32
C VAL A 56 -14.00 -11.65 4.21
N GLU A 57 -13.63 -11.52 2.94
CA GLU A 57 -14.52 -11.87 1.82
C GLU A 57 -14.74 -13.38 1.67
N ALA A 58 -13.86 -14.21 2.24
CA ALA A 58 -13.95 -15.67 2.27
C ALA A 58 -14.67 -16.25 3.50
N GLU A 59 -15.41 -15.44 4.26
CA GLU A 59 -16.03 -15.83 5.54
C GLU A 59 -16.86 -17.12 5.48
N ASP A 60 -17.63 -17.33 4.40
CA ASP A 60 -18.42 -18.57 4.23
C ASP A 60 -17.53 -19.82 4.22
N LEU A 61 -16.45 -19.81 3.42
CA LEU A 61 -15.47 -20.90 3.34
C LEU A 61 -14.74 -21.11 4.67
N LEU A 62 -14.41 -20.01 5.36
CA LEU A 62 -13.75 -20.07 6.66
C LEU A 62 -14.66 -20.62 7.75
N GLY A 63 -15.96 -20.32 7.68
CA GLY A 63 -16.99 -20.87 8.55
C GLY A 63 -17.12 -22.39 8.44
N GLU A 64 -17.07 -22.94 7.22
CA GLU A 64 -17.07 -24.40 6.98
C GLU A 64 -15.88 -25.09 7.64
N LEU A 65 -14.72 -24.44 7.64
CA LEU A 65 -13.48 -24.93 8.26
C LEU A 65 -13.38 -24.59 9.77
N GLY A 66 -14.29 -23.76 10.28
CA GLY A 66 -14.27 -23.24 11.66
C GLY A 66 -13.11 -22.30 11.96
N VAL A 67 -12.57 -21.60 10.95
CA VAL A 67 -11.47 -20.64 11.13
C VAL A 67 -12.02 -19.34 11.70
N HIS A 68 -11.52 -18.91 12.85
CA HIS A 68 -11.86 -17.60 13.42
C HIS A 68 -11.08 -16.48 12.71
N VAL A 69 -11.75 -15.46 12.21
CA VAL A 69 -11.12 -14.28 11.57
C VAL A 69 -11.35 -13.04 12.39
N GLU A 70 -10.28 -12.30 12.66
CA GLU A 70 -10.35 -11.08 13.45
C GLU A 70 -9.63 -9.90 12.79
N THR A 71 -10.39 -8.87 12.44
CA THR A 71 -9.82 -7.55 12.13
C THR A 71 -9.50 -6.84 13.43
N CYS A 72 -8.23 -6.82 13.80
CA CYS A 72 -7.76 -6.26 15.05
C CYS A 72 -7.74 -4.72 15.00
N THR A 73 -7.78 -4.08 16.17
CA THR A 73 -7.73 -2.61 16.28
C THR A 73 -6.33 -2.04 16.09
N ASN A 74 -5.29 -2.85 16.36
CA ASN A 74 -3.89 -2.55 16.12
C ASN A 74 -3.05 -3.84 16.06
N GLU A 75 -1.78 -3.72 15.69
CA GLU A 75 -0.83 -4.82 15.55
C GLU A 75 -0.48 -5.49 16.88
N ALA A 76 -0.53 -4.76 18.00
CA ALA A 76 -0.32 -5.32 19.33
C ALA A 76 -1.44 -6.32 19.69
N SER A 77 -2.70 -5.96 19.42
CA SER A 77 -3.85 -6.84 19.58
C SER A 77 -3.75 -8.06 18.66
N ALA A 78 -3.33 -7.87 17.41
CA ALA A 78 -3.09 -8.97 16.47
C ALA A 78 -2.01 -9.92 17.02
N ALA A 79 -0.84 -9.41 17.39
CA ALA A 79 0.23 -10.24 17.96
C ALA A 79 -0.19 -10.93 19.27
N ALA A 80 -0.99 -10.28 20.12
CA ALA A 80 -1.51 -10.89 21.34
C ALA A 80 -2.48 -12.05 21.07
N MET A 81 -3.22 -12.03 19.96
CA MET A 81 -4.08 -13.13 19.51
C MET A 81 -3.30 -14.43 19.30
N LEU A 82 -2.01 -14.35 18.91
CA LEU A 82 -1.13 -15.53 18.85
C LEU A 82 -0.89 -16.19 20.21
N GLY A 83 -1.25 -15.53 21.32
CA GLY A 83 -1.21 -16.10 22.66
C GLY A 83 -1.98 -17.41 22.80
N ALA A 84 -3.02 -17.65 21.98
CA ALA A 84 -3.71 -18.94 21.96
C ALA A 84 -2.75 -20.10 21.60
N SER A 85 -1.82 -19.89 20.66
CA SER A 85 -0.83 -20.91 20.29
C SER A 85 0.18 -21.22 21.40
N ILE A 86 0.31 -20.44 22.49
CA ILE A 86 1.25 -20.72 23.59
C ILE A 86 0.90 -22.04 24.28
N MET A 87 -0.37 -22.18 24.68
CA MET A 87 -0.88 -23.29 25.52
C MET A 87 -1.72 -24.29 24.73
N TYR A 88 -2.30 -23.86 23.61
CA TYR A 88 -3.20 -24.68 22.82
C TYR A 88 -2.50 -25.15 21.54
N PRO A 89 -2.76 -26.39 21.07
CA PRO A 89 -2.27 -26.90 19.79
C PRO A 89 -3.10 -26.33 18.63
N LEU A 90 -3.27 -25.01 18.60
CA LEU A 90 -4.00 -24.25 17.59
C LEU A 90 -3.00 -23.56 16.67
N ARG A 91 -3.13 -23.78 15.36
CA ARG A 91 -2.35 -23.04 14.38
C ARG A 91 -2.94 -21.64 14.22
N GLY A 92 -2.12 -20.62 14.41
CA GLY A 92 -2.54 -19.22 14.35
C GLY A 92 -1.72 -18.43 13.34
N ALA A 93 -2.36 -17.54 12.58
CA ALA A 93 -1.67 -16.61 11.71
C ALA A 93 -2.10 -15.16 11.98
N VAL A 94 -1.16 -14.23 11.88
CA VAL A 94 -1.46 -12.79 11.99
C VAL A 94 -0.72 -11.99 10.93
N THR A 95 -1.25 -10.83 10.52
CA THR A 95 -0.61 -10.00 9.50
C THR A 95 -0.63 -8.50 9.77
N TRP A 96 0.41 -7.79 9.34
CA TRP A 96 0.50 -6.32 9.30
C TRP A 96 1.66 -5.82 8.43
N LYS A 97 1.74 -4.49 8.27
CA LYS A 97 2.84 -3.79 7.62
C LYS A 97 4.04 -3.62 8.56
N SER A 98 5.20 -4.15 8.16
CA SER A 98 6.50 -3.90 8.79
C SER A 98 7.29 -2.75 8.15
N ILE A 99 8.11 -2.02 8.89
CA ILE A 99 8.50 -2.23 10.30
C ILE A 99 7.53 -1.60 11.31
N VAL A 100 6.78 -0.57 10.90
CA VAL A 100 5.99 0.27 11.83
C VAL A 100 4.96 -0.51 12.64
N GLY A 101 4.30 -1.50 12.05
CA GLY A 101 3.37 -2.37 12.75
C GLY A 101 4.08 -3.33 13.71
N THR A 102 5.27 -3.80 13.36
CA THR A 102 6.11 -4.61 14.24
C THR A 102 6.62 -3.82 15.44
N ASN A 103 6.89 -2.51 15.29
CA ASN A 103 7.19 -1.62 16.41
C ASN A 103 6.01 -1.57 17.42
N VAL A 104 4.77 -1.54 16.93
CA VAL A 104 3.56 -1.59 17.76
C VAL A 104 3.37 -2.97 18.40
N ALA A 105 3.62 -4.05 17.65
CA ALA A 105 3.47 -5.43 18.11
C ALA A 105 4.59 -5.93 19.05
N ALA A 106 5.69 -5.20 19.16
CA ALA A 106 6.93 -5.63 19.78
C ALA A 106 6.79 -6.22 21.18
N ASP A 107 5.93 -5.64 22.02
CA ASP A 107 5.70 -6.09 23.40
C ASP A 107 5.01 -7.47 23.44
N ALA A 108 3.91 -7.60 22.69
CA ALA A 108 3.19 -8.87 22.56
C ALA A 108 4.09 -9.96 21.94
N LEU A 109 4.89 -9.63 20.92
CA LEU A 109 5.83 -10.57 20.31
C LEU A 109 6.92 -11.05 21.28
N SER A 110 7.40 -10.17 22.16
CA SER A 110 8.39 -10.54 23.17
C SER A 110 7.81 -11.53 24.18
N ASN A 111 6.57 -11.28 24.62
CA ASN A 111 5.82 -12.14 25.52
C ASN A 111 5.37 -13.46 24.88
N LEU A 112 5.13 -13.48 23.57
CA LEU A 112 4.84 -14.70 22.80
C LEU A 112 6.09 -15.58 22.65
N ALA A 113 7.21 -14.98 22.24
CA ALA A 113 8.43 -15.70 21.92
C ALA A 113 9.16 -16.24 23.16
N SER A 114 9.02 -15.60 24.33
CA SER A 114 9.65 -16.04 25.58
C SER A 114 9.26 -17.49 25.96
N PRO A 115 8.00 -17.79 26.31
CA PRO A 115 7.56 -19.14 26.63
C PRO A 115 7.49 -20.06 25.40
N GLY A 116 7.45 -19.49 24.19
CA GLY A 116 7.30 -20.25 22.94
C GLY A 116 5.91 -20.80 22.73
N VAL A 117 5.69 -21.41 21.57
CA VAL A 117 4.37 -21.86 21.12
C VAL A 117 4.27 -23.39 21.06
N THR A 118 3.06 -23.89 21.26
CA THR A 118 2.68 -25.31 21.17
C THR A 118 1.97 -25.59 19.85
N GLY A 119 1.02 -24.75 19.45
CA GLY A 119 0.49 -24.74 18.08
C GLY A 119 1.35 -23.84 17.19
N GLY A 120 1.45 -24.17 15.89
CA GLY A 120 2.26 -23.36 14.98
C GLY A 120 1.76 -21.92 14.88
N ALA A 121 2.67 -20.94 15.01
CA ALA A 121 2.33 -19.53 14.97
C ALA A 121 3.10 -18.82 13.85
N LEU A 122 2.37 -18.23 12.89
CA LEU A 122 2.93 -17.54 11.74
C LEU A 122 2.59 -16.04 11.76
N ILE A 123 3.59 -15.20 11.55
CA ILE A 123 3.49 -13.73 11.57
C ILE A 123 3.85 -13.22 10.17
N ILE A 124 2.85 -12.84 9.38
CA ILE A 124 3.02 -12.45 7.97
C ILE A 124 3.20 -10.93 7.90
N ILE A 125 4.40 -10.50 7.54
CA ILE A 125 4.78 -9.09 7.52
C ILE A 125 5.10 -8.61 6.11
N GLY A 126 4.64 -7.40 5.80
CA GLY A 126 4.97 -6.73 4.55
C GLY A 126 6.11 -5.72 4.71
N GLU A 127 7.21 -5.84 3.97
CA GLU A 127 8.31 -4.86 3.95
C GLU A 127 8.44 -4.13 2.60
N ASP A 128 8.97 -2.90 2.61
CA ASP A 128 9.20 -2.11 1.41
C ASP A 128 10.29 -1.04 1.63
N TYR A 129 11.43 -1.20 0.93
CA TYR A 129 12.59 -0.32 0.93
C TYR A 129 12.58 0.74 -0.19
N GLY A 130 11.63 0.65 -1.12
CA GLY A 130 11.51 1.53 -2.30
C GLY A 130 10.70 2.80 -2.06
N GLU A 131 10.31 3.07 -0.82
CA GLU A 131 9.45 4.19 -0.44
C GLU A 131 8.10 4.22 -1.18
N GLY A 132 7.66 3.08 -1.72
CA GLY A 132 6.41 2.97 -2.47
C GLY A 132 5.16 2.99 -1.58
N ALA A 133 5.28 2.49 -0.35
CA ALA A 133 4.21 2.46 0.65
C ALA A 133 4.67 2.66 2.11
N SER A 134 5.98 2.61 2.39
CA SER A 134 6.55 2.75 3.73
C SER A 134 6.82 4.22 4.12
N VAL A 135 6.50 4.58 5.37
CA VAL A 135 6.81 5.91 5.93
C VAL A 135 8.14 5.93 6.70
N ILE A 136 8.54 4.79 7.28
CA ILE A 136 9.79 4.59 8.01
C ILE A 136 10.51 3.38 7.41
N GLN A 137 11.82 3.53 7.18
CA GLN A 137 12.68 2.51 6.57
C GLN A 137 13.59 1.87 7.61
N GLU A 138 13.16 0.73 8.16
CA GLU A 138 13.92 -0.12 9.09
C GLU A 138 13.64 -1.60 8.78
N ARG A 139 14.38 -2.53 9.41
CA ARG A 139 14.31 -3.98 9.13
C ARG A 139 13.61 -4.76 10.23
N SER A 140 12.67 -5.64 9.86
CA SER A 140 12.06 -6.63 10.77
C SER A 140 13.04 -7.69 11.24
N TYR A 141 14.13 -7.89 10.50
CA TYR A 141 15.25 -8.73 10.91
C TYR A 141 15.73 -8.41 12.33
N ALA A 142 15.78 -7.13 12.71
CA ALA A 142 16.17 -6.72 14.06
C ALA A 142 15.23 -7.27 15.14
N TYR A 143 13.92 -7.39 14.84
CA TYR A 143 12.94 -7.98 15.76
C TYR A 143 13.02 -9.50 15.82
N ALA A 144 13.29 -10.16 14.70
CA ALA A 144 13.54 -11.59 14.67
C ALA A 144 14.73 -11.94 15.61
N LEU A 145 15.82 -11.18 15.52
CA LEU A 145 16.97 -11.28 16.44
C LEU A 145 16.59 -10.97 17.89
N LYS A 146 15.99 -9.79 18.14
CA LYS A 146 15.62 -9.33 19.48
C LYS A 146 14.72 -10.33 20.21
N CYS A 147 13.73 -10.88 19.53
CA CYS A 147 12.75 -11.78 20.14
C CYS A 147 13.16 -13.26 20.06
N SER A 148 14.18 -13.59 19.28
CA SER A 148 14.59 -14.96 18.91
C SER A 148 13.45 -15.73 18.21
N MET A 149 12.83 -15.09 17.21
CA MET A 149 11.82 -15.69 16.33
C MET A 149 12.45 -15.98 14.96
N TRP A 150 11.97 -16.98 14.23
CA TRP A 150 12.54 -17.31 12.92
C TRP A 150 11.96 -16.40 11.84
N LEU A 151 12.77 -16.01 10.86
CA LEU A 151 12.41 -15.12 9.77
C LEU A 151 12.62 -15.84 8.44
N LEU A 152 11.51 -16.04 7.74
CA LEU A 152 11.42 -16.61 6.41
C LEU A 152 11.31 -15.47 5.40
N ASP A 153 12.05 -15.55 4.30
CA ASP A 153 11.97 -14.62 3.18
C ASP A 153 11.95 -15.44 1.88
N PRO A 154 10.80 -16.01 1.48
CA PRO A 154 10.73 -16.94 0.37
C PRO A 154 11.09 -16.27 -0.95
N ARG A 155 11.73 -17.04 -1.84
CA ARG A 155 11.85 -16.73 -3.25
C ARG A 155 10.47 -16.34 -3.82
N PRO A 156 10.35 -15.24 -4.59
CA PRO A 156 9.07 -14.78 -5.15
C PRO A 156 8.55 -15.68 -6.29
N GLU A 157 8.18 -16.92 -5.95
CA GLU A 157 7.59 -17.93 -6.82
C GLU A 157 6.48 -18.63 -6.04
N LEU A 158 5.28 -18.80 -6.62
CA LEU A 158 4.12 -19.27 -5.86
C LEU A 158 4.33 -20.65 -5.21
N PRO A 159 4.89 -21.67 -5.88
CA PRO A 159 5.16 -22.95 -5.25
C PRO A 159 6.08 -22.83 -4.03
N THR A 160 7.13 -21.99 -4.10
CA THR A 160 8.05 -21.76 -2.98
C THR A 160 7.35 -21.02 -1.84
N ILE A 161 6.60 -19.96 -2.13
CA ILE A 161 5.84 -19.21 -1.11
C ILE A 161 4.87 -20.14 -0.37
N VAL A 162 4.09 -20.95 -1.09
CA VAL A 162 3.12 -21.90 -0.51
C VAL A 162 3.83 -22.94 0.35
N ASN A 163 4.91 -23.54 -0.17
CA ASN A 163 5.69 -24.51 0.59
C ASN A 163 6.29 -23.91 1.87
N ILE A 164 6.81 -22.69 1.80
CA ILE A 164 7.40 -22.00 2.96
C ILE A 164 6.34 -21.60 3.99
N VAL A 165 5.10 -21.27 3.59
CA VAL A 165 3.99 -21.08 4.54
C VAL A 165 3.66 -22.38 5.27
N GLU A 166 3.49 -23.48 4.54
CA GLU A 166 3.18 -24.80 5.12
C GLU A 166 4.30 -25.26 6.07
N LYS A 167 5.55 -25.17 5.60
CA LYS A 167 6.74 -25.49 6.39
C LYS A 167 6.99 -24.50 7.53
N GLY A 168 6.50 -23.28 7.45
CA GLY A 168 6.57 -22.29 8.52
C GLY A 168 5.80 -22.72 9.76
N PHE A 169 4.59 -23.28 9.59
CA PHE A 169 3.85 -23.87 10.71
C PHE A 169 4.56 -25.09 11.30
N GLU A 170 5.04 -25.99 10.44
CA GLU A 170 5.76 -27.20 10.89
C GLU A 170 7.07 -26.85 11.61
N LEU A 171 7.83 -25.86 11.11
CA LEU A 171 9.03 -25.33 11.74
C LEU A 171 8.69 -24.74 13.11
N SER A 172 7.62 -23.96 13.19
CA SER A 172 7.15 -23.35 14.43
C SER A 172 6.84 -24.40 15.50
N GLU A 173 6.16 -25.48 15.11
CA GLU A 173 5.81 -26.60 15.98
C GLU A 173 7.05 -27.41 16.38
N ALA A 174 7.92 -27.73 15.42
CA ALA A 174 9.13 -28.53 15.64
C ALA A 174 10.14 -27.84 16.57
N SER A 175 10.22 -26.50 16.54
CA SER A 175 11.13 -25.73 17.39
C SER A 175 10.46 -25.07 18.59
N ASN A 176 9.12 -25.14 18.71
CA ASN A 176 8.32 -24.39 19.69
C ASN A 176 8.54 -22.85 19.64
N THR A 177 8.73 -22.28 18.46
CA THR A 177 9.03 -20.84 18.28
C THR A 177 8.08 -20.22 17.26
N PRO A 178 7.57 -18.99 17.48
CA PRO A 178 6.87 -18.24 16.44
C PRO A 178 7.76 -17.98 15.21
N VAL A 179 7.14 -17.95 14.05
CA VAL A 179 7.82 -17.75 12.77
C VAL A 179 7.27 -16.53 12.06
N MET A 180 8.15 -15.68 11.55
CA MET A 180 7.85 -14.52 10.72
C MET A 180 8.01 -14.90 9.26
N LEU A 181 7.04 -14.52 8.44
CA LEU A 181 7.08 -14.61 6.98
C LEU A 181 7.16 -13.21 6.40
N GLU A 182 8.30 -12.88 5.81
CA GLU A 182 8.56 -11.59 5.19
C GLU A 182 8.16 -11.60 3.72
N LEU A 183 7.33 -10.64 3.32
CA LEU A 183 6.91 -10.45 1.94
C LEU A 183 7.20 -9.01 1.51
N ARG A 184 7.93 -8.86 0.41
CA ARG A 184 8.15 -7.57 -0.26
C ARG A 184 7.02 -7.28 -1.25
N ILE A 185 6.92 -6.03 -1.73
CA ILE A 185 5.95 -5.62 -2.76
C ILE A 185 5.90 -6.60 -3.94
N ARG A 186 7.06 -6.95 -4.49
CA ARG A 186 7.14 -7.87 -5.65
C ARG A 186 6.59 -9.25 -5.34
N ALA A 187 6.86 -9.80 -4.16
CA ALA A 187 6.34 -11.11 -3.75
C ALA A 187 4.83 -11.08 -3.50
N CYS A 188 4.28 -9.97 -3.02
CA CYS A 188 2.83 -9.83 -2.82
C CYS A 188 2.06 -9.81 -4.15
N HIS A 189 2.63 -9.19 -5.19
CA HIS A 189 2.00 -8.99 -6.49
C HIS A 189 2.51 -9.91 -7.61
N VAL A 190 3.40 -10.86 -7.32
CA VAL A 190 3.83 -11.84 -8.31
C VAL A 190 2.63 -12.71 -8.70
N THR A 191 2.48 -12.98 -9.98
CA THR A 191 1.48 -13.92 -10.49
C THR A 191 2.15 -15.20 -10.92
N GLY A 192 1.46 -16.33 -10.72
CA GLY A 192 1.97 -17.64 -11.09
C GLY A 192 0.93 -18.73 -10.87
N GLU A 193 1.40 -19.96 -10.85
CA GLU A 193 0.56 -21.13 -10.63
C GLU A 193 1.25 -22.18 -9.76
N PHE A 194 0.45 -23.01 -9.07
CA PHE A 194 0.94 -24.16 -8.31
C PHE A 194 -0.15 -25.24 -8.20
N PRO A 195 0.22 -26.53 -8.04
CA PRO A 195 -0.77 -27.59 -7.78
C PRO A 195 -1.38 -27.40 -6.38
N ALA A 196 -2.69 -27.19 -6.33
CA ALA A 196 -3.41 -26.98 -5.09
C ALA A 196 -3.51 -28.28 -4.27
N LYS A 197 -3.66 -28.13 -2.95
CA LYS A 197 -4.01 -29.20 -2.01
C LYS A 197 -5.38 -28.89 -1.40
N ASP A 198 -6.02 -29.93 -0.89
CA ASP A 198 -7.26 -29.78 -0.15
C ASP A 198 -7.08 -28.86 1.06
N ASN A 199 -8.08 -28.00 1.30
CA ASN A 199 -8.15 -27.24 2.54
C ASN A 199 -8.33 -28.20 3.70
N ARG A 200 -7.65 -27.91 4.82
CA ARG A 200 -7.69 -28.75 6.01
C ARG A 200 -8.39 -28.00 7.12
N LYS A 201 -9.27 -28.69 7.84
CA LYS A 201 -9.76 -28.21 9.12
C LYS A 201 -8.62 -28.27 10.13
N GLY A 202 -8.47 -27.23 10.95
CA GLY A 202 -7.53 -27.25 12.06
C GLY A 202 -7.87 -28.36 13.05
N LYS A 203 -6.86 -28.91 13.75
CA LYS A 203 -7.07 -29.98 14.75
C LYS A 203 -8.14 -29.62 15.78
N PHE A 204 -8.20 -28.35 16.14
CA PHE A 204 -9.30 -27.74 16.89
C PHE A 204 -9.67 -26.42 16.21
N SER A 205 -10.96 -26.06 16.23
CA SER A 205 -11.51 -24.93 15.47
C SER A 205 -12.88 -24.51 16.03
N GLY A 206 -13.53 -23.49 15.47
CA GLY A 206 -14.89 -23.08 15.84
C GLY A 206 -15.94 -24.18 15.63
N VAL A 207 -15.70 -25.11 14.69
CA VAL A 207 -16.60 -26.25 14.39
C VAL A 207 -16.08 -27.58 14.95
N ASP A 208 -14.97 -27.58 15.68
CA ASP A 208 -14.51 -28.69 16.53
C ASP A 208 -13.75 -28.09 17.72
N PRO A 209 -14.50 -27.55 18.69
CA PRO A 209 -13.93 -26.78 19.78
C PRO A 209 -13.16 -27.68 20.76
N LEU A 210 -12.23 -27.07 21.48
CA LEU A 210 -11.56 -27.75 22.60
C LEU A 210 -12.61 -28.13 23.66
N PRO A 211 -12.56 -29.35 24.22
CA PRO A 211 -13.54 -29.80 25.20
C PRO A 211 -13.44 -29.07 26.54
N ALA A 212 -12.25 -28.54 26.86
CA ALA A 212 -11.97 -27.77 28.07
C ALA A 212 -10.75 -26.84 27.84
N PRO A 213 -10.56 -25.82 28.69
CA PRO A 213 -9.33 -25.02 28.70
C PRO A 213 -8.08 -25.89 28.90
N ALA A 214 -6.94 -25.43 28.39
CA ALA A 214 -5.67 -26.13 28.57
C ALA A 214 -5.34 -26.20 30.06
N LYS A 215 -4.73 -27.32 30.48
CA LYS A 215 -4.24 -27.46 31.85
C LYS A 215 -3.22 -26.34 32.12
N PHE A 216 -3.33 -25.69 33.27
CA PHE A 216 -2.37 -24.69 33.69
C PHE A 216 -0.94 -25.24 33.69
N ASP A 217 -0.03 -24.53 33.04
CA ASP A 217 1.40 -24.79 33.01
C ASP A 217 2.14 -23.48 33.26
N TYR A 218 2.72 -23.35 34.46
CA TYR A 218 3.47 -22.16 34.83
C TYR A 218 4.65 -21.91 33.87
N SER A 219 5.28 -22.98 33.34
CA SER A 219 6.46 -22.90 32.46
C SER A 219 6.23 -22.12 31.16
N LYS A 220 4.96 -21.93 30.79
CA LYS A 220 4.49 -21.21 29.62
C LYS A 220 4.10 -19.75 29.90
N LEU A 221 4.35 -19.25 31.12
CA LEU A 221 4.15 -17.83 31.47
C LEU A 221 5.51 -17.12 31.52
N ALA A 222 5.61 -15.95 30.89
CA ALA A 222 6.82 -15.13 30.87
C ALA A 222 7.05 -14.39 32.21
N HIS A 223 7.15 -15.15 33.31
CA HIS A 223 7.24 -14.60 34.65
C HIS A 223 8.44 -15.19 35.43
N PRO A 224 9.18 -14.40 36.24
CA PRO A 224 10.22 -14.93 37.10
C PRO A 224 9.71 -16.03 38.05
N PRO A 225 10.49 -17.08 38.34
CA PRO A 225 11.90 -17.30 37.92
C PRO A 225 12.05 -18.05 36.58
N LEU A 226 10.98 -18.30 35.83
CA LEU A 226 11.02 -19.15 34.62
C LEU A 226 11.67 -18.47 33.41
N THR A 227 11.76 -17.15 33.40
CA THR A 227 12.30 -16.37 32.28
C THR A 227 13.74 -16.78 31.92
N TYR A 228 14.57 -17.12 32.90
CA TYR A 228 15.92 -17.64 32.63
C TYR A 228 15.90 -19.02 31.96
N VAL A 229 15.02 -19.93 32.41
CA VAL A 229 14.86 -21.25 31.79
C VAL A 229 14.35 -21.10 30.35
N GLN A 230 13.41 -20.19 30.11
CA GLN A 230 12.89 -19.89 28.78
C GLN A 230 13.98 -19.33 27.86
N GLU A 231 14.82 -18.42 28.36
CA GLU A 231 15.97 -17.90 27.61
C GLU A 231 16.95 -19.01 27.22
N ARG A 232 17.32 -19.89 28.17
CA ARG A 232 18.16 -21.05 27.87
C ARG A 232 17.55 -21.96 26.81
N ARG A 233 16.25 -22.27 26.90
CA ARG A 233 15.55 -23.10 25.91
C ARG A 233 15.64 -22.52 24.50
N LYS A 234 15.56 -21.20 24.33
CA LYS A 234 15.70 -20.56 23.00
C LYS A 234 17.02 -20.93 22.32
N ILE A 235 18.10 -20.97 23.09
CA ILE A 235 19.47 -21.19 22.58
C ILE A 235 19.81 -22.67 22.52
N GLU A 236 19.54 -23.41 23.59
CA GLU A 236 19.99 -24.80 23.76
C GLU A 236 19.06 -25.82 23.10
N GLU A 237 17.78 -25.49 22.91
CA GLU A 237 16.78 -26.43 22.38
C GLU A 237 16.17 -25.92 21.06
N ARG A 238 15.60 -24.71 21.05
CA ARG A 238 14.78 -24.23 19.93
C ARG A 238 15.60 -23.89 18.69
N LEU A 239 16.70 -23.15 18.86
CA LEU A 239 17.58 -22.78 17.75
C LEU A 239 18.19 -24.02 17.06
N PRO A 240 18.76 -25.01 17.78
CA PRO A 240 19.20 -26.26 17.18
C PRO A 240 18.08 -27.04 16.48
N ALA A 241 16.90 -27.13 17.10
CA ALA A 241 15.74 -27.81 16.49
C ALA A 241 15.31 -27.14 15.18
N ALA A 242 15.29 -25.80 15.16
CA ALA A 242 14.98 -25.03 13.96
C ALA A 242 16.01 -25.28 12.84
N ARG A 243 17.31 -25.18 13.14
CA ARG A 243 18.38 -25.43 12.17
C ARG A 243 18.33 -26.85 11.59
N LYS A 244 18.09 -27.84 12.46
CA LYS A 244 17.91 -29.23 12.06
C LYS A 244 16.73 -29.37 11.10
N PHE A 245 15.57 -28.83 11.46
CA PHE A 245 14.37 -28.88 10.64
C PHE A 245 14.59 -28.23 9.26
N ILE A 246 15.19 -27.04 9.24
CA ILE A 246 15.47 -26.27 8.02
C ILE A 246 16.35 -27.08 7.05
N ARG A 247 17.43 -27.68 7.57
CA ARG A 247 18.38 -28.48 6.78
C ARG A 247 17.78 -29.80 6.30
N GLU A 248 17.06 -30.52 7.16
CA GLU A 248 16.40 -31.78 6.79
C GLU A 248 15.34 -31.59 5.70
N HIS A 249 14.62 -30.46 5.75
CA HIS A 249 13.59 -30.12 4.76
C HIS A 249 14.10 -29.31 3.58
N ARG A 250 15.41 -28.96 3.55
CA ARG A 250 16.06 -28.20 2.48
C ARG A 250 15.28 -26.92 2.13
N LEU A 251 14.97 -26.11 3.15
CA LEU A 251 14.17 -24.90 2.93
C LEU A 251 14.94 -23.84 2.15
N ASN A 252 16.27 -23.78 2.29
CA ASN A 252 17.14 -22.97 1.45
C ASN A 252 17.48 -23.71 0.15
N GLU A 253 17.67 -22.95 -0.94
CA GLU A 253 17.90 -23.51 -2.27
C GLU A 253 19.33 -23.21 -2.75
N THR A 254 19.84 -24.04 -3.65
CA THR A 254 21.07 -23.77 -4.40
C THR A 254 20.78 -23.73 -5.89
N ILE A 255 21.24 -22.68 -6.56
CA ILE A 255 21.23 -22.59 -8.03
C ILE A 255 22.68 -22.81 -8.48
N GLY A 256 22.89 -23.82 -9.32
CA GLY A 256 24.21 -24.15 -9.86
C GLY A 256 24.74 -23.06 -10.80
N GLY A 257 26.03 -23.18 -11.14
CA GLY A 257 26.71 -22.30 -12.09
C GLY A 257 28.12 -22.79 -12.41
N ASP A 258 28.66 -22.40 -13.56
CA ASP A 258 29.98 -22.83 -14.03
C ASP A 258 31.15 -21.99 -13.48
N LEU A 259 30.85 -20.85 -12.84
CA LEU A 259 31.81 -19.96 -12.17
C LEU A 259 32.05 -20.40 -10.73
N SER A 260 32.71 -21.54 -10.57
CA SER A 260 32.89 -22.19 -9.26
C SER A 260 33.73 -21.39 -8.28
N GLU A 261 34.62 -20.49 -8.73
CA GLU A 261 35.49 -19.69 -7.87
C GLU A 261 34.76 -18.55 -7.12
N ILE A 262 33.58 -18.14 -7.59
CA ILE A 262 32.77 -17.08 -6.95
C ILE A 262 31.36 -17.58 -6.62
N GLY A 263 30.66 -16.90 -5.71
CA GLY A 263 29.28 -17.23 -5.38
C GLY A 263 28.48 -16.03 -4.90
N ILE A 264 27.16 -16.15 -4.95
CA ILE A 264 26.24 -15.15 -4.38
C ILE A 264 25.42 -15.82 -3.28
N VAL A 265 25.37 -15.20 -2.10
CA VAL A 265 24.42 -15.56 -1.04
C VAL A 265 23.34 -14.48 -1.02
N VAL A 266 22.10 -14.85 -1.23
CA VAL A 266 21.00 -13.90 -1.46
C VAL A 266 19.80 -14.21 -0.57
N MET A 267 19.20 -13.17 0.01
CA MET A 267 17.89 -13.29 0.65
C MET A 267 16.82 -13.73 -0.37
N GLY A 268 16.00 -14.74 -0.05
CA GLY A 268 15.12 -15.38 -1.03
C GLY A 268 14.26 -14.39 -1.80
N GLY A 269 13.67 -13.40 -1.12
CA GLY A 269 12.83 -12.35 -1.69
C GLY A 269 13.48 -11.49 -2.78
N LEU A 270 14.81 -11.49 -2.88
CA LEU A 270 15.59 -10.73 -3.87
C LEU A 270 16.04 -11.57 -5.07
N THR A 271 15.86 -12.90 -5.03
CA THR A 271 16.40 -13.84 -6.02
C THR A 271 16.02 -13.49 -7.46
N ASN A 272 14.75 -13.17 -7.72
CA ASN A 272 14.30 -12.85 -9.08
C ASN A 272 14.93 -11.55 -9.61
N SER A 273 15.16 -10.55 -8.74
CA SER A 273 15.86 -9.31 -9.12
C SER A 273 17.34 -9.56 -9.40
N VAL A 274 17.97 -10.47 -8.65
CA VAL A 274 19.36 -10.89 -8.87
C VAL A 274 19.51 -11.65 -10.17
N LEU A 275 18.64 -12.63 -10.45
CA LEU A 275 18.63 -13.35 -11.72
C LEU A 275 18.41 -12.41 -12.91
N ARG A 276 17.49 -11.42 -12.78
CA ARG A 276 17.30 -10.38 -13.81
C ARG A 276 18.54 -9.50 -14.00
N ALA A 277 19.25 -9.16 -12.92
CA ALA A 277 20.50 -8.41 -13.03
C ALA A 277 21.59 -9.25 -13.73
N LEU A 278 21.75 -10.53 -13.37
CA LEU A 278 22.69 -11.44 -13.99
C LEU A 278 22.38 -11.67 -15.47
N GLU A 279 21.11 -11.84 -15.85
CA GLU A 279 20.70 -12.02 -17.24
C GLU A 279 21.03 -10.79 -18.09
N ARG A 280 20.82 -9.58 -17.57
CA ARG A 280 21.23 -8.33 -18.24
C ARG A 280 22.75 -8.19 -18.39
N LEU A 281 23.53 -8.88 -17.58
CA LEU A 281 25.00 -8.95 -17.67
C LEU A 281 25.48 -10.15 -18.51
N GLY A 282 24.58 -10.94 -19.10
CA GLY A 282 24.91 -12.14 -19.86
C GLY A 282 25.35 -13.34 -19.01
N LEU A 283 25.01 -13.33 -17.72
CA LEU A 283 25.40 -14.34 -16.71
C LEU A 283 24.23 -15.18 -16.21
N ALA A 284 23.04 -14.98 -16.75
CA ALA A 284 21.90 -15.87 -16.59
C ALA A 284 21.04 -15.86 -17.86
N ASP A 285 20.14 -16.83 -17.99
CA ASP A 285 19.16 -16.86 -19.07
C ASP A 285 17.74 -16.50 -18.59
N ALA A 286 16.81 -16.40 -19.54
CA ALA A 286 15.41 -16.09 -19.27
C ALA A 286 14.67 -17.19 -18.46
N PHE A 287 15.27 -18.39 -18.33
CA PHE A 287 14.72 -19.51 -17.57
C PHE A 287 15.25 -19.56 -16.12
N GLY A 288 16.12 -18.60 -15.75
CA GLY A 288 16.69 -18.50 -14.42
C GLY A 288 17.91 -19.39 -14.19
N ASN A 289 18.51 -19.97 -15.24
CA ASN A 289 19.79 -20.66 -15.12
C ASN A 289 20.90 -19.62 -15.00
N SER A 290 21.70 -19.70 -13.93
CA SER A 290 22.80 -18.78 -13.69
C SER A 290 24.15 -19.41 -13.99
N ARG A 291 25.11 -18.58 -14.44
CA ARG A 291 26.53 -18.93 -14.50
C ARG A 291 27.23 -18.78 -13.16
N VAL A 292 26.77 -17.84 -12.33
CA VAL A 292 27.27 -17.65 -10.96
C VAL A 292 26.46 -18.58 -10.05
N PRO A 293 27.09 -19.43 -9.23
CA PRO A 293 26.34 -20.22 -8.24
C PRO A 293 25.67 -19.33 -7.18
N LEU A 294 24.42 -19.61 -6.82
CA LEU A 294 23.67 -18.89 -5.79
C LEU A 294 23.30 -19.83 -4.62
N LEU A 295 23.45 -19.34 -3.39
CA LEU A 295 22.78 -19.85 -2.20
C LEU A 295 21.60 -18.93 -1.88
N VAL A 296 20.38 -19.44 -2.06
CA VAL A 296 19.14 -18.71 -1.86
C VAL A 296 18.61 -18.99 -0.45
N LEU A 297 18.63 -17.96 0.38
CA LEU A 297 18.20 -18.01 1.77
C LEU A 297 16.70 -17.72 1.88
N ASN A 298 15.86 -18.75 1.74
CA ASN A 298 14.44 -18.63 2.06
C ASN A 298 14.21 -18.55 3.58
N VAL A 299 15.19 -18.94 4.38
CA VAL A 299 15.25 -18.72 5.82
C VAL A 299 16.44 -17.83 6.13
N VAL A 300 16.17 -16.56 6.43
CA VAL A 300 17.21 -15.55 6.67
C VAL A 300 17.60 -15.48 8.15
N TYR A 301 16.73 -15.95 9.06
CA TYR A 301 17.09 -16.21 10.45
C TYR A 301 16.31 -17.40 11.02
N PRO A 302 16.94 -18.40 11.65
CA PRO A 302 18.37 -18.51 11.85
C PRO A 302 19.07 -18.93 10.56
N LEU A 303 20.27 -18.40 10.33
CA LEU A 303 21.16 -18.93 9.30
C LEU A 303 21.62 -20.35 9.68
N ILE A 304 21.93 -21.15 8.65
CA ILE A 304 22.45 -22.51 8.75
C ILE A 304 23.97 -22.49 8.48
N PRO A 305 24.82 -22.55 9.52
CA PRO A 305 26.27 -22.45 9.35
C PRO A 305 26.83 -23.51 8.40
N GLU A 306 26.29 -24.72 8.42
CA GLU A 306 26.72 -25.83 7.58
C GLU A 306 26.50 -25.53 6.10
N GLU A 307 25.34 -25.00 5.71
CA GLU A 307 25.05 -24.64 4.31
C GLU A 307 25.95 -23.51 3.82
N ILE A 308 26.20 -22.51 4.67
CA ILE A 308 27.12 -21.39 4.35
C ILE A 308 28.55 -21.92 4.16
N ARG A 309 29.03 -22.78 5.07
CA ARG A 309 30.38 -23.36 4.97
C ARG A 309 30.52 -24.23 3.72
N GLU A 310 29.54 -25.10 3.46
CA GLU A 310 29.51 -25.97 2.29
C GLU A 310 29.53 -25.17 0.98
N PHE A 311 28.72 -24.11 0.91
CA PHE A 311 28.67 -23.24 -0.27
C PHE A 311 29.96 -22.44 -0.49
N CYS A 312 30.57 -21.94 0.59
CA CYS A 312 31.76 -21.09 0.52
C CYS A 312 33.09 -21.87 0.46
N ALA A 313 33.09 -23.17 0.76
CA ALA A 313 34.32 -23.97 0.90
C ALA A 313 35.22 -23.94 -0.34
N SER A 314 34.64 -23.91 -1.54
CA SER A 314 35.37 -23.89 -2.81
C SER A 314 35.52 -22.49 -3.41
N LYS A 315 35.07 -21.43 -2.71
CA LYS A 315 34.99 -20.07 -3.25
C LYS A 315 36.21 -19.25 -2.85
N GLN A 316 36.71 -18.44 -3.77
CA GLN A 316 37.66 -17.38 -3.49
C GLN A 316 36.95 -16.12 -2.97
N ALA A 317 35.73 -15.86 -3.45
CA ALA A 317 34.94 -14.73 -3.01
C ALA A 317 33.43 -15.01 -3.08
N VAL A 318 32.69 -14.38 -2.18
CA VAL A 318 31.22 -14.43 -2.17
C VAL A 318 30.63 -13.03 -2.01
N LEU A 319 29.54 -12.76 -2.72
CA LEU A 319 28.76 -11.54 -2.60
C LEU A 319 27.50 -11.80 -1.79
N ILE A 320 27.28 -11.02 -0.74
CA ILE A 320 26.08 -11.07 0.10
C ILE A 320 25.11 -10.02 -0.40
N ILE A 321 23.95 -10.48 -0.86
CA ILE A 321 22.85 -9.63 -1.31
C ILE A 321 21.78 -9.63 -0.21
N GLU A 322 21.92 -8.66 0.70
CA GLU A 322 20.91 -8.34 1.71
C GLU A 322 20.43 -6.90 1.56
N GLU A 323 19.12 -6.69 1.55
CA GLU A 323 18.51 -5.37 1.40
C GLU A 323 18.29 -4.71 2.78
N GLY A 324 18.47 -3.39 2.84
CA GLY A 324 18.39 -2.61 4.08
C GLY A 324 19.69 -2.59 4.91
N PHE A 325 19.68 -1.84 6.00
CA PHE A 325 20.80 -1.72 6.97
C PHE A 325 20.25 -1.77 8.41
N PRO A 326 20.97 -2.32 9.41
CA PRO A 326 22.31 -2.92 9.39
C PRO A 326 22.44 -4.19 8.55
N ASP A 327 23.66 -4.59 8.18
CA ASP A 327 24.07 -5.73 7.35
C ASP A 327 24.25 -7.03 8.16
N TYR A 328 23.14 -7.55 8.72
CA TYR A 328 23.16 -8.70 9.63
C TYR A 328 23.67 -10.00 8.99
N ILE A 329 23.33 -10.26 7.72
CA ILE A 329 23.71 -11.52 7.06
C ILE A 329 25.19 -11.47 6.67
N GLU A 330 25.66 -10.35 6.13
CA GLU A 330 27.06 -10.13 5.77
C GLU A 330 27.97 -10.31 7.00
N GLN A 331 27.60 -9.70 8.13
CA GLN A 331 28.33 -9.86 9.40
C GLN A 331 28.33 -11.32 9.88
N ALA A 332 27.18 -12.01 9.82
CA ALA A 332 27.07 -13.39 10.25
C ALA A 332 27.88 -14.35 9.36
N VAL A 333 27.87 -14.15 8.04
CA VAL A 333 28.69 -14.95 7.11
C VAL A 333 30.17 -14.73 7.38
N ASN A 334 30.62 -13.49 7.56
CA ASN A 334 32.02 -13.20 7.95
C ASN A 334 32.45 -13.97 9.21
N VAL A 335 31.60 -13.97 10.25
CA VAL A 335 31.86 -14.71 11.49
C VAL A 335 31.94 -16.21 11.25
N GLU A 336 31.03 -16.78 10.48
CA GLU A 336 31.00 -18.23 10.22
C GLU A 336 32.16 -18.69 9.35
N LEU A 337 32.57 -17.92 8.33
CA LEU A 337 33.76 -18.23 7.54
C LEU A 337 35.02 -18.18 8.40
N ARG A 338 35.16 -17.17 9.28
CA ARG A 338 36.32 -17.09 10.16
C ARG A 338 36.36 -18.23 11.18
N ARG A 339 35.22 -18.63 11.74
CA ARG A 339 35.11 -19.79 12.65
C ARG A 339 35.50 -21.12 11.99
N ALA A 340 35.17 -21.27 10.70
CA ALA A 340 35.50 -22.44 9.91
C ALA A 340 36.87 -22.37 9.21
N ASP A 341 37.63 -21.28 9.44
CA ASP A 341 38.89 -20.95 8.78
C ASP A 341 38.83 -20.99 7.23
N LEU A 342 37.67 -20.61 6.68
CA LEU A 342 37.46 -20.46 5.24
C LEU A 342 37.93 -19.07 4.79
N GLN A 343 38.76 -19.03 3.76
CA GLN A 343 39.43 -17.81 3.28
C GLN A 343 38.66 -17.07 2.18
N ALA A 344 37.43 -17.49 1.87
CA ALA A 344 36.59 -16.82 0.88
C ALA A 344 36.35 -15.37 1.31
N ARG A 345 36.71 -14.41 0.44
CA ARG A 345 36.51 -12.99 0.72
C ARG A 345 35.03 -12.62 0.59
N VAL A 346 34.49 -11.95 1.60
CA VAL A 346 33.11 -11.48 1.61
C VAL A 346 33.02 -10.07 1.02
N TYR A 347 32.08 -9.89 0.11
CA TYR A 347 31.63 -8.61 -0.44
C TYR A 347 30.14 -8.44 -0.12
N GLY A 348 29.68 -7.20 -0.09
CA GLY A 348 28.27 -6.87 0.17
C GLY A 348 28.07 -5.36 0.12
N LYS A 349 27.94 -4.70 1.27
CA LYS A 349 27.71 -3.25 1.38
C LYS A 349 28.87 -2.36 0.91
N ASP A 350 30.03 -2.94 0.61
CA ASP A 350 31.16 -2.24 -0.01
C ASP A 350 30.94 -2.00 -1.52
N VAL A 351 30.21 -2.88 -2.19
CA VAL A 351 29.84 -2.78 -3.61
C VAL A 351 28.34 -2.53 -3.84
N LEU A 352 27.51 -2.68 -2.81
CA LEU A 352 26.07 -2.43 -2.84
C LEU A 352 25.69 -1.24 -1.93
N PRO A 353 24.67 -0.44 -2.30
CA PRO A 353 24.21 0.65 -1.45
C PRO A 353 23.74 0.17 -0.07
N LYS A 354 23.99 0.99 0.97
CA LYS A 354 23.51 0.73 2.34
C LYS A 354 22.04 1.10 2.55
N ALA A 355 21.46 1.89 1.67
CA ALA A 355 20.09 2.38 1.78
C ALA A 355 19.37 2.33 0.43
N GLY A 356 18.04 2.31 0.50
CA GLY A 356 17.16 2.22 -0.65
C GLY A 356 16.94 0.79 -1.17
N GLU A 357 16.04 0.68 -2.13
CA GLU A 357 15.65 -0.59 -2.74
C GLU A 357 16.69 -1.14 -3.73
N TYR A 358 16.88 -2.45 -3.69
CA TYR A 358 17.71 -3.21 -4.63
C TYR A 358 16.92 -3.54 -5.90
N SER A 359 16.78 -2.51 -6.75
CA SER A 359 16.30 -2.68 -8.12
C SER A 359 17.30 -3.46 -8.99
N SER A 360 16.85 -3.97 -10.14
CA SER A 360 17.73 -4.67 -11.09
C SER A 360 18.88 -3.82 -11.61
N ASP A 361 18.73 -2.49 -11.65
CA ASP A 361 19.79 -1.57 -12.04
C ASP A 361 20.87 -1.49 -10.94
N VAL A 362 20.45 -1.31 -9.68
CA VAL A 362 21.33 -1.26 -8.52
C VAL A 362 22.12 -2.56 -8.37
N LEU A 363 21.42 -3.69 -8.50
CA LEU A 363 22.03 -5.02 -8.44
C LEU A 363 23.00 -5.26 -9.60
N ALA A 364 22.67 -4.84 -10.83
CA ALA A 364 23.57 -4.98 -11.97
C ALA A 364 24.88 -4.20 -11.76
N THR A 365 24.80 -2.97 -11.23
CA THR A 365 25.99 -2.17 -10.89
C THR A 365 26.82 -2.82 -9.79
N GLY A 366 26.18 -3.27 -8.69
CA GLY A 366 26.90 -3.91 -7.58
C GLY A 366 27.52 -5.25 -7.94
N ILE A 367 26.81 -6.08 -8.71
CA ILE A 367 27.35 -7.35 -9.23
C ILE A 367 28.51 -7.07 -10.17
N ALA A 368 28.39 -6.11 -11.11
CA ALA A 368 29.50 -5.76 -11.99
C ALA A 368 30.75 -5.28 -11.22
N ALA A 369 30.58 -4.50 -10.15
CA ALA A 369 31.67 -4.10 -9.27
C ALA A 369 32.31 -5.30 -8.54
N PHE A 370 31.51 -6.25 -8.06
CA PHE A 370 32.00 -7.51 -7.48
C PHE A 370 32.81 -8.34 -8.48
N LEU A 371 32.32 -8.48 -9.72
CA LEU A 371 33.03 -9.21 -10.78
C LEU A 371 34.35 -8.50 -11.13
N LYS A 372 34.36 -7.17 -11.22
CA LYS A 372 35.58 -6.40 -11.46
C LYS A 372 36.60 -6.55 -10.35
N ALA A 373 36.15 -6.66 -9.10
CA ALA A 373 37.01 -6.85 -7.93
C ALA A 373 37.59 -8.28 -7.82
N THR A 374 36.91 -9.27 -8.39
CA THR A 374 37.27 -10.70 -8.26
C THR A 374 37.90 -11.31 -9.52
N GLN A 375 37.69 -10.71 -10.70
CA GLN A 375 38.26 -11.13 -11.99
C GLN A 375 38.13 -12.66 -12.23
N PRO A 376 36.91 -13.22 -12.29
CA PRO A 376 36.71 -14.66 -12.46
C PRO A 376 37.22 -15.13 -13.82
N ALA A 377 37.83 -16.31 -13.90
CA ALA A 377 38.62 -16.73 -15.05
C ALA A 377 37.81 -16.98 -16.33
N LYS A 378 36.52 -17.31 -16.21
CA LYS A 378 35.64 -17.70 -17.34
C LYS A 378 34.69 -16.59 -17.79
N ILE A 379 34.91 -15.34 -17.37
CA ILE A 379 34.12 -14.19 -17.79
C ILE A 379 35.00 -12.99 -18.13
N ASP A 380 34.48 -12.12 -18.99
CA ASP A 380 35.02 -10.78 -19.17
C ASP A 380 34.32 -9.83 -18.18
N ALA A 381 34.98 -9.58 -17.06
CA ALA A 381 34.46 -8.70 -16.01
C ALA A 381 34.36 -7.23 -16.47
N ASP A 382 35.21 -6.80 -17.40
CA ASP A 382 35.19 -5.44 -17.95
C ASP A 382 34.01 -5.27 -18.92
N ALA A 383 33.68 -6.29 -19.72
CA ALA A 383 32.47 -6.27 -20.54
C ALA A 383 31.19 -6.21 -19.70
N ALA A 384 31.13 -6.95 -18.58
CA ALA A 384 30.01 -6.88 -17.64
C ALA A 384 29.90 -5.47 -17.01
N ALA A 385 31.02 -4.87 -16.62
CA ALA A 385 31.07 -3.50 -16.12
C ALA A 385 30.62 -2.46 -17.16
N ALA A 386 31.09 -2.57 -18.41
CA ALA A 386 30.67 -1.71 -19.51
C ALA A 386 29.16 -1.83 -19.79
N THR A 387 28.60 -3.05 -19.68
CA THR A 387 27.17 -3.28 -19.84
C THR A 387 26.36 -2.61 -18.72
N ALA A 388 26.78 -2.74 -17.46
CA ALA A 388 26.16 -2.06 -16.34
C ALA A 388 26.22 -0.52 -16.48
N GLU A 389 27.35 0.02 -16.93
CA GLU A 389 27.52 1.44 -17.18
C GLU A 389 26.61 1.93 -18.33
N ALA A 390 26.50 1.15 -19.40
CA ALA A 390 25.61 1.47 -20.53
C ALA A 390 24.14 1.55 -20.09
N ILE A 391 23.69 0.65 -19.21
CA ILE A 391 22.35 0.66 -18.62
C ILE A 391 22.09 1.97 -17.87
N VAL A 392 22.99 2.35 -16.96
CA VAL A 392 22.85 3.56 -16.14
C VAL A 392 22.89 4.81 -17.01
N THR A 393 23.82 4.85 -17.96
CA THR A 393 23.98 5.97 -18.89
C THR A 393 22.75 6.16 -19.77
N GLN A 394 22.14 5.07 -20.26
CA GLN A 394 20.94 5.15 -21.09
C GLN A 394 19.74 5.71 -20.31
N LYS A 395 19.60 5.35 -19.02
CA LYS A 395 18.56 5.90 -18.15
C LYS A 395 18.74 7.40 -17.93
N ALA A 396 19.98 7.84 -17.66
CA ALA A 396 20.30 9.26 -17.52
C ALA A 396 20.03 10.07 -18.80
N LYS A 397 20.42 9.53 -19.98
CA LYS A 397 20.11 10.12 -21.28
C LYS A 397 18.60 10.25 -21.52
N SER A 398 17.84 9.20 -21.20
CA SER A 398 16.38 9.19 -21.35
C SER A 398 15.72 10.23 -20.43
N ALA A 399 16.17 10.34 -19.18
CA ALA A 399 15.67 11.33 -18.24
C ALA A 399 15.96 12.77 -18.70
N SER A 400 17.18 13.02 -19.21
CA SER A 400 17.55 14.32 -19.77
C SER A 400 16.71 14.70 -21.00
N ALA A 401 16.47 13.74 -21.90
CA ALA A 401 15.64 13.95 -23.08
C ALA A 401 14.18 14.28 -22.77
N LEU A 402 13.64 13.78 -21.66
CA LEU A 402 12.27 14.07 -21.20
C LEU A 402 12.14 15.45 -20.54
N GLY A 403 13.25 16.07 -20.13
CA GLY A 403 13.24 17.28 -19.32
C GLY A 403 12.74 17.06 -17.88
N PRO A 404 12.59 18.13 -17.08
CA PRO A 404 12.12 18.02 -15.71
C PRO A 404 10.66 17.54 -15.68
N LEU A 405 10.45 16.30 -15.21
CA LEU A 405 9.11 15.77 -14.97
C LEU A 405 8.51 16.40 -13.71
N PRO A 406 7.22 16.82 -13.72
CA PRO A 406 6.58 17.34 -12.53
C PRO A 406 6.58 16.29 -11.40
N PRO A 407 6.98 16.64 -10.17
CA PRO A 407 6.89 15.72 -9.05
C PRO A 407 5.41 15.42 -8.76
N ARG A 408 5.13 14.17 -8.36
CA ARG A 408 3.77 13.72 -8.00
C ARG A 408 3.72 13.36 -6.52
N PRO A 409 3.82 14.35 -5.60
CA PRO A 409 3.73 14.05 -4.18
C PRO A 409 2.34 13.53 -3.82
N PRO A 410 2.21 12.74 -2.73
CA PRO A 410 0.91 12.35 -2.20
C PRO A 410 0.02 13.56 -1.96
N SER A 411 -1.25 13.48 -2.38
CA SER A 411 -2.21 14.58 -2.23
C SER A 411 -3.60 14.05 -1.91
N PHE A 412 -4.42 14.88 -1.27
CA PHE A 412 -5.80 14.55 -0.95
C PHE A 412 -6.62 14.30 -2.23
N CYS A 413 -7.55 13.35 -2.15
CA CYS A 413 -8.49 13.06 -3.23
C CYS A 413 -9.36 14.29 -3.61
N THR A 414 -9.93 14.27 -4.81
CA THR A 414 -10.91 15.27 -5.21
C THR A 414 -12.09 15.30 -4.24
N GLY A 415 -12.34 16.48 -3.65
CA GLY A 415 -13.41 16.68 -2.69
C GLY A 415 -13.19 16.03 -1.33
N CYS A 416 -11.96 15.64 -0.98
CA CYS A 416 -11.62 15.11 0.35
C CYS A 416 -12.15 16.03 1.49
N PRO A 417 -12.78 15.46 2.52
CA PRO A 417 -13.37 16.20 3.64
C PRO A 417 -12.33 16.86 4.55
N GLU A 418 -11.04 16.57 4.44
CA GLU A 418 -10.00 17.15 5.30
C GLU A 418 -9.46 18.49 4.76
N ARG A 419 -9.48 18.69 3.43
CA ARG A 419 -9.07 19.95 2.78
C ARG A 419 -9.73 21.20 3.39
N PRO A 420 -11.06 21.25 3.63
CA PRO A 420 -11.71 22.38 4.28
C PRO A 420 -11.09 22.76 5.65
N VAL A 421 -10.67 21.77 6.43
CA VAL A 421 -10.09 21.97 7.77
C VAL A 421 -8.74 22.66 7.65
N PHE A 422 -7.90 22.21 6.71
CA PHE A 422 -6.62 22.85 6.44
C PHE A 422 -6.77 24.24 5.78
N SER A 423 -7.81 24.44 4.96
CA SER A 423 -8.17 25.80 4.51
C SER A 423 -8.50 26.71 5.69
N ALA A 424 -9.31 26.23 6.65
CA ALA A 424 -9.66 26.99 7.85
C ALA A 424 -8.43 27.25 8.75
N LEU A 425 -7.54 26.27 8.93
CA LEU A 425 -6.28 26.46 9.67
C LEU A 425 -5.40 27.54 9.00
N LYS A 426 -5.35 27.58 7.66
CA LYS A 426 -4.57 28.58 6.91
C LYS A 426 -5.10 29.98 7.12
N LEU A 427 -6.43 30.14 7.07
CA LEU A 427 -7.09 31.41 7.34
C LEU A 427 -6.93 31.83 8.81
N MET A 428 -7.03 30.88 9.75
CA MET A 428 -6.80 31.14 11.17
C MET A 428 -5.37 31.65 11.39
N GLN A 429 -4.35 30.99 10.86
CA GLN A 429 -2.94 31.39 11.03
C GLN A 429 -2.62 32.74 10.41
N ARG A 430 -3.33 33.17 9.35
CA ARG A 430 -3.20 34.55 8.83
C ARG A 430 -3.63 35.61 9.85
N GLU A 431 -4.62 35.31 10.68
CA GLU A 431 -5.16 36.27 11.64
C GLU A 431 -4.49 36.19 13.03
N ILE A 432 -4.24 34.99 13.53
CA ILE A 432 -3.68 34.80 14.89
C ILE A 432 -2.19 34.44 14.88
N GLY A 433 -1.56 34.37 13.71
CA GLY A 433 -0.18 33.94 13.51
C GLY A 433 0.00 32.41 13.55
N PRO A 434 1.21 31.92 13.22
CA PRO A 434 1.51 30.49 13.25
C PRO A 434 1.42 29.91 14.66
N THR A 435 1.20 28.59 14.74
CA THR A 435 1.26 27.77 15.95
C THR A 435 1.82 26.40 15.61
N HIS A 436 2.25 25.64 16.61
CA HIS A 436 2.71 24.27 16.42
C HIS A 436 1.54 23.35 16.04
N ILE A 437 1.73 22.56 14.97
CA ILE A 437 0.77 21.56 14.49
C ILE A 437 1.48 20.21 14.47
N SER A 438 1.11 19.33 15.38
CA SER A 438 1.49 17.93 15.34
C SER A 438 0.47 17.13 14.52
N SER A 439 0.93 16.27 13.63
CA SER A 439 0.08 15.52 12.70
C SER A 439 0.31 14.03 12.88
N ASP A 440 -0.75 13.23 12.86
CA ASP A 440 -0.63 11.77 12.84
C ASP A 440 -0.30 11.23 11.44
N ILE A 441 0.06 9.96 11.37
CA ILE A 441 0.01 9.20 10.11
C ILE A 441 -1.45 9.08 9.65
N GLY A 442 -1.70 9.34 8.36
CA GLY A 442 -3.04 9.34 7.75
C GLY A 442 -3.15 10.35 6.60
N CYS A 443 -4.35 10.51 6.03
CA CYS A 443 -4.56 11.45 4.92
C CYS A 443 -4.17 12.89 5.29
N HIS A 444 -4.39 13.30 6.53
CA HIS A 444 -4.07 14.63 7.05
C HIS A 444 -2.57 14.93 7.03
N SER A 445 -1.70 13.91 6.99
CA SER A 445 -0.26 14.09 6.80
C SER A 445 0.09 14.73 5.44
N PHE A 446 -0.76 14.56 4.42
CA PHE A 446 -0.56 15.16 3.10
C PHE A 446 -0.67 16.69 3.10
N ALA A 447 -1.21 17.29 4.16
CA ALA A 447 -1.19 18.75 4.33
C ALA A 447 0.21 19.31 4.64
N THR A 448 1.20 18.46 4.94
CA THR A 448 2.61 18.89 5.03
C THR A 448 3.17 19.32 3.68
N PHE A 449 2.59 18.81 2.58
CA PHE A 449 2.93 19.23 1.23
C PHE A 449 2.18 20.50 0.80
N ALA A 450 2.66 21.10 -0.28
CA ALA A 450 1.96 22.20 -0.93
C ALA A 450 0.54 21.78 -1.37
N PRO A 451 -0.46 22.68 -1.30
CA PRO A 451 -0.35 24.10 -0.99
C PRO A 451 -0.55 24.45 0.50
N PHE A 452 -0.74 23.46 1.38
CA PHE A 452 -1.03 23.73 2.79
C PHE A 452 0.25 23.98 3.58
N SER A 453 1.27 23.14 3.39
CA SER A 453 2.58 23.25 4.06
C SER A 453 2.46 23.39 5.58
N MET A 454 1.62 22.55 6.19
CA MET A 454 1.33 22.54 7.63
C MET A 454 1.72 21.22 8.27
N GLY A 455 2.45 21.32 9.39
CA GLY A 455 2.88 20.19 10.20
C GLY A 455 4.30 20.43 10.72
N ASN A 456 4.51 20.20 12.01
CA ASN A 456 5.78 20.34 12.70
C ASN A 456 6.37 18.99 13.11
N SER A 457 5.53 17.98 13.31
CA SER A 457 5.94 16.63 13.68
C SER A 457 4.95 15.59 13.17
N ILE A 458 5.47 14.40 12.86
CA ILE A 458 4.71 13.16 12.61
C ILE A 458 5.47 12.03 13.33
N LEU A 459 4.90 11.48 14.39
CA LEU A 459 5.57 10.46 15.23
C LEU A 459 4.90 9.08 15.22
N GLY A 460 3.82 8.89 14.48
CA GLY A 460 3.18 7.58 14.36
C GLY A 460 1.67 7.69 14.20
N TYR A 461 0.99 6.58 14.46
CA TYR A 461 -0.44 6.47 14.34
C TYR A 461 -1.11 6.57 15.71
N GLY A 462 -1.91 7.63 15.91
CA GLY A 462 -2.50 7.94 17.22
C GLY A 462 -1.54 8.63 18.20
N MET A 463 -0.46 9.25 17.72
CA MET A 463 0.61 9.86 18.53
C MET A 463 0.66 11.39 18.45
N SER A 464 -0.13 12.04 17.59
CA SER A 464 -0.11 13.49 17.36
C SER A 464 -0.23 14.29 18.66
N LEU A 465 -1.27 14.04 19.46
CA LEU A 465 -1.47 14.75 20.72
C LEU A 465 -0.37 14.49 21.74
N ALA A 466 0.14 13.25 21.80
CA ALA A 466 1.27 12.90 22.66
C ALA A 466 2.54 13.65 22.25
N SER A 467 2.80 13.76 20.95
CA SER A 467 3.94 14.49 20.40
C SER A 467 3.94 15.99 20.75
N ALA A 468 2.76 16.58 20.96
CA ALA A 468 2.61 17.97 21.35
C ALA A 468 2.72 18.21 22.87
N ALA A 469 2.79 17.16 23.69
CA ALA A 469 2.72 17.26 25.15
C ALA A 469 3.85 18.12 25.74
N ALA A 470 5.07 17.99 25.19
CA ALA A 470 6.21 18.81 25.61
C ALA A 470 6.20 20.23 24.99
N VAL A 471 5.46 20.43 23.89
CA VAL A 471 5.36 21.74 23.24
C VAL A 471 4.45 22.68 24.02
N GLY A 472 3.31 22.19 24.51
CA GLY A 472 2.30 23.01 25.19
C GLY A 472 2.85 23.87 26.33
N PRO A 473 3.60 23.31 27.30
CA PRO A 473 4.21 24.08 28.38
C PRO A 473 5.29 25.07 27.94
N ASN A 474 5.90 24.86 26.76
CA ASN A 474 7.06 25.60 26.28
C ASN A 474 6.72 26.57 25.12
N LEU A 475 5.44 26.71 24.77
CA LEU A 475 4.97 27.57 23.69
C LEU A 475 3.91 28.54 24.21
N ALA A 476 4.02 29.82 23.83
CA ALA A 476 3.07 30.85 24.25
C ALA A 476 1.63 30.59 23.74
N LYS A 477 1.49 29.86 22.64
CA LYS A 477 0.19 29.46 22.05
C LYS A 477 -0.03 27.97 22.24
N ARG A 478 -1.29 27.57 22.36
CA ARG A 478 -1.67 26.15 22.38
C ARG A 478 -1.20 25.44 21.11
N PRO A 479 -0.59 24.25 21.23
CA PRO A 479 -0.33 23.40 20.09
C PRO A 479 -1.66 22.79 19.59
N ILE A 480 -1.69 22.51 18.30
CA ILE A 480 -2.76 21.77 17.64
C ILE A 480 -2.25 20.37 17.32
N ALA A 481 -3.06 19.36 17.59
CA ALA A 481 -2.85 17.98 17.19
C ALA A 481 -3.93 17.58 16.20
N ILE A 482 -3.53 16.96 15.09
CA ILE A 482 -4.45 16.46 14.06
C ILE A 482 -4.34 14.95 14.00
N MET A 483 -5.46 14.27 14.24
CA MET A 483 -5.57 12.83 14.37
C MET A 483 -6.71 12.34 13.48
N GLY A 484 -6.49 11.25 12.74
CA GLY A 484 -7.60 10.54 12.09
C GLY A 484 -8.38 9.71 13.12
N ASP A 485 -9.67 9.47 12.89
CA ASP A 485 -10.44 8.56 13.73
C ASP A 485 -9.81 7.15 13.85
N GLY A 486 -9.18 6.64 12.80
CA GLY A 486 -8.42 5.39 12.88
C GLY A 486 -7.25 5.47 13.88
N GLY A 487 -6.50 6.58 13.88
CA GLY A 487 -5.43 6.82 14.84
C GLY A 487 -5.97 6.99 16.27
N PHE A 488 -7.16 7.58 16.41
CA PHE A 488 -7.86 7.70 17.68
C PHE A 488 -8.10 6.33 18.31
N TRP A 489 -8.68 5.38 17.57
CA TRP A 489 -8.96 4.03 18.10
C TRP A 489 -7.74 3.12 18.18
N HIS A 490 -6.72 3.35 17.35
CA HIS A 490 -5.51 2.52 17.33
C HIS A 490 -4.65 2.70 18.59
N ASN A 491 -4.29 3.95 18.92
CA ASN A 491 -3.50 4.29 20.11
C ASN A 491 -3.93 5.61 20.79
N GLY A 492 -4.57 6.52 20.04
CA GLY A 492 -4.78 7.91 20.43
C GLY A 492 -5.64 8.14 21.68
N VAL A 493 -6.56 7.22 21.99
CA VAL A 493 -7.31 7.23 23.25
C VAL A 493 -6.36 7.21 24.45
N ILE A 494 -5.37 6.32 24.46
CA ILE A 494 -4.48 6.11 25.61
C ILE A 494 -3.28 7.05 25.56
N THR A 495 -2.53 7.05 24.45
CA THR A 495 -1.27 7.81 24.34
C THR A 495 -1.52 9.31 24.30
N GLY A 496 -2.61 9.74 23.67
CA GLY A 496 -3.00 11.13 23.51
C GLY A 496 -3.97 11.60 24.61
N VAL A 497 -5.23 11.18 24.53
CA VAL A 497 -6.32 11.76 25.32
C VAL A 497 -6.17 11.47 26.81
N ALA A 498 -6.01 10.20 27.19
CA ALA A 498 -5.87 9.83 28.60
C ALA A 498 -4.64 10.49 29.24
N SER A 499 -3.48 10.43 28.55
CA SER A 499 -2.25 11.08 29.01
C SER A 499 -2.41 12.60 29.17
N ASN A 500 -3.03 13.27 28.20
CA ASN A 500 -3.24 14.72 28.26
C ASN A 500 -4.17 15.12 29.42
N LEU A 501 -5.28 14.40 29.60
CA LEU A 501 -6.23 14.65 30.70
C LEU A 501 -5.60 14.38 32.06
N PHE A 502 -4.86 13.28 32.20
CA PHE A 502 -4.12 12.92 33.42
C PHE A 502 -3.14 14.03 33.82
N ASN A 503 -2.39 14.56 32.83
CA ASN A 503 -1.39 15.60 33.05
C ASN A 503 -1.96 17.04 33.00
N LYS A 504 -3.28 17.21 32.91
CA LYS A 504 -3.95 18.52 32.78
C LYS A 504 -3.37 19.37 31.64
N GLY A 505 -3.06 18.72 30.52
CA GLY A 505 -2.50 19.34 29.32
C GLY A 505 -3.44 20.37 28.70
N ASP A 506 -2.86 21.32 27.97
CA ASP A 506 -3.59 22.41 27.32
C ASP A 506 -3.23 22.46 25.83
N GLY A 507 -4.16 22.08 24.98
CA GLY A 507 -3.96 21.92 23.54
C GLY A 507 -5.27 21.70 22.80
N VAL A 508 -5.24 21.78 21.47
CA VAL A 508 -6.38 21.52 20.61
C VAL A 508 -6.18 20.20 19.87
N LEU A 509 -7.04 19.22 20.11
CA LEU A 509 -7.09 17.99 19.33
C LEU A 509 -8.19 18.11 18.26
N ILE A 510 -7.83 17.93 17.00
CA ILE A 510 -8.76 17.81 15.89
C ILE A 510 -8.80 16.34 15.49
N VAL A 511 -9.95 15.70 15.66
CA VAL A 511 -10.20 14.32 15.21
C VAL A 511 -10.93 14.37 13.87
N MET A 512 -10.25 13.96 12.79
CA MET A 512 -10.81 13.80 11.46
C MET A 512 -11.67 12.52 11.42
N GLN A 513 -12.98 12.68 11.61
CA GLN A 513 -13.93 11.58 11.58
C GLN A 513 -14.46 11.39 10.17
N ASN A 514 -13.82 10.50 9.41
CA ASN A 514 -14.19 10.18 8.04
C ASN A 514 -14.84 8.79 7.88
N GLY A 515 -14.82 7.98 8.95
CA GLY A 515 -15.50 6.70 9.08
C GLY A 515 -14.68 5.49 8.62
N TYR A 516 -13.42 5.67 8.21
CA TYR A 516 -12.59 4.61 7.62
C TYR A 516 -11.09 4.84 7.85
N THR A 517 -10.28 3.77 7.81
CA THR A 517 -8.81 3.87 7.70
C THR A 517 -8.38 4.29 6.28
N SER A 518 -8.77 5.51 5.88
CA SER A 518 -8.85 5.94 4.48
C SER A 518 -7.53 5.94 3.67
N ALA A 519 -6.38 6.09 4.33
CA ALA A 519 -5.09 6.24 3.66
C ALA A 519 -4.55 4.93 3.07
N THR A 520 -4.90 3.79 3.68
CA THR A 520 -4.45 2.45 3.29
C THR A 520 -5.57 1.61 2.67
N GLY A 521 -6.79 2.15 2.58
CA GLY A 521 -7.97 1.53 1.98
C GLY A 521 -9.24 2.07 2.62
N GLN A 522 -10.41 1.47 2.36
CA GLN A 522 -11.66 1.87 3.03
C GLN A 522 -11.99 0.90 4.16
N GLN A 523 -10.98 0.54 4.97
CA GLN A 523 -11.17 -0.47 6.01
C GLN A 523 -12.12 0.02 7.09
N PHE A 524 -13.00 -0.89 7.50
CA PHE A 524 -13.91 -0.68 8.62
C PHE A 524 -13.14 -0.65 9.94
N MET A 525 -13.63 0.17 10.85
CA MET A 525 -13.00 0.47 12.12
C MET A 525 -14.10 0.89 13.14
N PRO A 526 -13.79 1.05 14.44
CA PRO A 526 -14.82 1.28 15.45
C PRO A 526 -15.79 2.44 15.17
N SER A 527 -15.34 3.56 14.61
CA SER A 527 -16.22 4.69 14.26
C SER A 527 -16.82 4.63 12.84
N SER A 528 -16.72 3.48 12.16
CA SER A 528 -17.35 3.31 10.85
C SER A 528 -18.89 3.30 10.94
N PRO A 529 -19.59 3.70 9.87
CA PRO A 529 -21.06 3.74 9.85
C PRO A 529 -21.72 2.38 10.11
N SER A 530 -21.05 1.29 9.71
CA SER A 530 -21.51 -0.08 9.90
C SER A 530 -20.39 -0.99 10.42
N ALA A 531 -20.76 -1.96 11.24
CA ALA A 531 -19.89 -3.08 11.59
C ALA A 531 -19.77 -4.08 10.43
N ARG A 532 -18.75 -4.96 10.50
CA ARG A 532 -18.46 -5.98 9.47
C ARG A 532 -19.67 -6.87 9.16
N GLY A 533 -20.38 -7.34 10.19
CA GLY A 533 -21.60 -8.16 10.06
C GLY A 533 -22.90 -7.37 9.82
N GLY A 534 -22.80 -6.07 9.51
CA GLY A 534 -23.95 -5.16 9.47
C GLY A 534 -24.32 -4.59 10.85
N GLY A 535 -25.26 -3.64 10.87
CA GLY A 535 -25.61 -2.88 12.07
C GLY A 535 -24.59 -1.79 12.43
N THR A 536 -24.88 -0.99 13.45
CA THR A 536 -23.96 0.05 13.92
C THR A 536 -22.86 -0.57 14.78
N THR A 537 -21.69 0.05 14.83
CA THR A 537 -20.58 -0.41 15.69
C THR A 537 -20.82 -0.13 17.18
N GLY A 538 -21.68 0.85 17.49
CA GLY A 538 -21.90 1.33 18.85
C GLY A 538 -20.72 2.12 19.45
N MET A 539 -19.63 2.32 18.70
CA MET A 539 -18.41 2.97 19.20
C MET A 539 -18.28 4.41 18.67
N ASP A 540 -18.91 5.34 19.39
CA ASP A 540 -18.91 6.76 19.07
C ASP A 540 -17.77 7.53 19.77
N ILE A 541 -17.05 8.36 19.01
CA ILE A 541 -15.91 9.16 19.50
C ILE A 541 -16.39 10.22 20.50
N GLU A 542 -17.52 10.88 20.22
CA GLU A 542 -18.04 11.95 21.06
C GLU A 542 -18.41 11.44 22.47
N THR A 543 -19.12 10.33 22.52
CA THR A 543 -19.54 9.66 23.76
C THR A 543 -18.34 9.14 24.55
N THR A 544 -17.34 8.59 23.86
CA THR A 544 -16.09 8.11 24.48
C THR A 544 -15.34 9.26 25.15
N LEU A 545 -15.12 10.36 24.43
CA LEU A 545 -14.43 11.54 24.95
C LEU A 545 -15.16 12.19 26.14
N ARG A 546 -16.50 12.25 26.10
CA ARG A 546 -17.30 12.72 27.25
C ARG A 546 -17.09 11.84 28.47
N SER A 547 -17.12 10.52 28.29
CA SER A 547 -16.91 9.55 29.37
C SER A 547 -15.52 9.62 29.98
N MET A 548 -14.51 9.96 29.18
CA MET A 548 -13.14 10.21 29.66
C MET A 548 -12.96 11.54 30.40
N GLY A 549 -13.95 12.45 30.35
CA GLY A 549 -13.91 13.73 31.06
C GLY A 549 -13.51 14.95 30.21
N VAL A 550 -13.54 14.85 28.88
CA VAL A 550 -13.35 16.03 28.01
C VAL A 550 -14.50 17.02 28.18
N LYS A 551 -14.19 18.23 28.65
CA LYS A 551 -15.18 19.27 28.95
C LYS A 551 -15.50 20.18 27.77
N TRP A 552 -14.50 20.55 26.98
CA TRP A 552 -14.68 21.41 25.82
C TRP A 552 -14.61 20.55 24.57
N MET A 553 -15.74 20.45 23.86
CA MET A 553 -15.84 19.69 22.63
C MET A 553 -16.81 20.32 21.65
N ARG A 554 -16.48 20.28 20.35
CA ARG A 554 -17.33 20.75 19.24
C ARG A 554 -17.28 19.75 18.10
N LYS A 555 -18.45 19.27 17.66
CA LYS A 555 -18.58 18.52 16.41
C LYS A 555 -18.92 19.47 15.26
N VAL A 556 -18.11 19.47 14.21
CA VAL A 556 -18.21 20.41 13.10
C VAL A 556 -18.13 19.65 11.79
N ARG A 557 -19.13 19.84 10.93
CA ARG A 557 -19.09 19.34 9.55
C ARG A 557 -17.94 19.99 8.80
N THR A 558 -17.03 19.21 8.23
CA THR A 558 -15.77 19.74 7.67
C THR A 558 -15.99 20.75 6.55
N TYR A 559 -16.93 20.51 5.64
CA TYR A 559 -17.18 21.42 4.51
C TYR A 559 -17.67 22.83 4.90
N GLY A 560 -18.08 23.06 6.16
CA GLY A 560 -18.42 24.40 6.64
C GLY A 560 -17.18 25.19 7.07
N VAL A 561 -16.43 25.74 6.11
CA VAL A 561 -15.12 26.37 6.35
C VAL A 561 -15.23 27.54 7.34
N ALA A 562 -16.25 28.40 7.20
CA ALA A 562 -16.47 29.53 8.09
C ALA A 562 -16.73 29.09 9.54
N LYS A 563 -17.54 28.04 9.74
CA LYS A 563 -17.81 27.47 11.07
C LYS A 563 -16.58 26.82 11.67
N MET A 564 -15.80 26.07 10.88
CA MET A 564 -14.53 25.49 11.33
C MET A 564 -13.54 26.58 11.74
N LEU A 565 -13.39 27.64 10.94
CA LEU A 565 -12.54 28.80 11.23
C LEU A 565 -12.94 29.48 12.56
N ALA A 566 -14.24 29.73 12.75
CA ALA A 566 -14.75 30.32 14.00
C ALA A 566 -14.47 29.41 15.21
N THR A 567 -14.69 28.10 15.07
CA THR A 567 -14.46 27.10 16.14
C THR A 567 -12.98 27.00 16.51
N LEU A 568 -12.09 27.02 15.52
CA LEU A 568 -10.63 27.04 15.74
C LEU A 568 -10.19 28.31 16.48
N LYS A 569 -10.72 29.48 16.10
CA LYS A 569 -10.44 30.73 16.80
C LYS A 569 -10.97 30.71 18.24
N GLU A 570 -12.17 30.16 18.47
CA GLU A 570 -12.72 29.95 19.81
C GLU A 570 -11.77 29.10 20.65
N ALA A 571 -11.35 27.93 20.16
CA ALA A 571 -10.44 27.02 20.88
C ALA A 571 -9.08 27.68 21.20
N MET A 572 -8.52 28.43 20.25
CA MET A 572 -7.21 29.07 20.40
C MET A 572 -7.25 30.28 21.33
N ARG A 573 -8.37 31.04 21.36
CA ARG A 573 -8.52 32.25 22.19
C ARG A 573 -9.12 32.00 23.57
N ASP A 574 -9.70 30.83 23.80
CA ASP A 574 -10.27 30.48 25.11
C ASP A 574 -9.24 30.62 26.23
N THR A 575 -9.57 31.31 27.31
CA THR A 575 -8.66 31.48 28.46
C THR A 575 -8.70 30.28 29.39
N ALA A 576 -9.75 29.46 29.35
CA ALA A 576 -9.86 28.25 30.15
C ALA A 576 -8.87 27.19 29.65
N ARG A 577 -7.93 26.79 30.53
CA ARG A 577 -6.97 25.73 30.23
C ARG A 577 -7.66 24.36 30.15
N GLY A 578 -7.06 23.46 29.38
CA GLY A 578 -7.46 22.06 29.27
C GLY A 578 -7.66 21.64 27.82
N LEU A 579 -7.70 20.33 27.58
CA LEU A 579 -7.88 19.77 26.26
C LEU A 579 -9.15 20.29 25.58
N LYS A 580 -8.98 20.88 24.40
CA LYS A 580 -10.05 21.32 23.50
C LYS A 580 -10.17 20.29 22.38
N VAL A 581 -11.33 19.66 22.20
CA VAL A 581 -11.52 18.68 21.12
C VAL A 581 -12.47 19.19 20.05
N ILE A 582 -12.04 19.12 18.78
CA ILE A 582 -12.86 19.38 17.61
C ILE A 582 -13.03 18.06 16.85
N ILE A 583 -14.25 17.55 16.79
CA ILE A 583 -14.58 16.39 15.94
C ILE A 583 -14.95 16.95 14.56
N ALA A 584 -14.05 16.78 13.61
CA ALA A 584 -14.19 17.22 12.23
C ALA A 584 -14.90 16.13 11.41
N ASP A 585 -16.22 16.25 11.28
CA ASP A 585 -17.11 15.22 10.73
C ASP A 585 -17.28 15.38 9.21
N GLY A 586 -16.86 14.37 8.45
CA GLY A 586 -16.97 14.36 7.00
C GLY A 586 -16.55 13.03 6.41
N GLU A 587 -17.50 12.29 5.87
CA GLU A 587 -17.27 10.98 5.25
C GLU A 587 -16.18 11.01 4.16
N CYS A 588 -15.34 9.98 4.14
CA CYS A 588 -14.36 9.77 3.08
C CYS A 588 -15.01 9.88 1.69
N GLN A 589 -14.54 10.84 0.90
CA GLN A 589 -15.17 11.17 -0.38
C GLN A 589 -15.04 10.04 -1.40
N LEU A 590 -13.98 9.23 -1.34
CA LEU A 590 -13.86 8.04 -2.19
C LEU A 590 -14.92 6.99 -1.84
N ALA A 591 -15.13 6.70 -0.55
CA ALA A 591 -16.15 5.75 -0.09
C ALA A 591 -17.55 6.23 -0.49
N ARG A 592 -17.82 7.51 -0.24
CA ARG A 592 -19.08 8.17 -0.62
C ARG A 592 -19.34 8.11 -2.13
N GLN A 593 -18.36 8.44 -2.97
CA GLN A 593 -18.53 8.41 -4.42
C GLN A 593 -18.78 7.00 -4.94
N ARG A 594 -18.13 5.97 -4.37
CA ARG A 594 -18.37 4.58 -4.73
C ARG A 594 -19.82 4.18 -4.44
N ARG A 595 -20.30 4.44 -3.23
CA ARG A 595 -21.69 4.16 -2.84
C ARG A 595 -22.69 4.89 -3.75
N ILE A 596 -22.54 6.21 -3.90
CA ILE A 596 -23.47 7.03 -4.70
C ILE A 596 -23.45 6.64 -6.18
N ARG A 597 -22.31 6.20 -6.74
CA ARG A 597 -22.25 5.72 -8.13
C ARG A 597 -23.13 4.49 -8.34
N VAL A 598 -23.10 3.53 -7.42
CA VAL A 598 -23.95 2.31 -7.49
C VAL A 598 -25.42 2.68 -7.33
N GLU A 599 -25.77 3.44 -6.28
CA GLU A 599 -27.14 3.90 -6.04
C GLU A 599 -27.71 4.66 -7.26
N ASN A 600 -26.92 5.57 -7.84
CA ASN A 600 -27.34 6.32 -9.01
C ASN A 600 -27.49 5.44 -10.25
N ALA A 601 -26.62 4.44 -10.45
CA ALA A 601 -26.75 3.52 -11.57
C ALA A 601 -28.05 2.70 -11.46
N GLU A 602 -28.41 2.24 -10.27
CA GLU A 602 -29.68 1.54 -10.03
C GLU A 602 -30.89 2.44 -10.23
N LYS A 603 -30.86 3.67 -9.70
CA LYS A 603 -31.91 4.68 -9.95
C LYS A 603 -32.11 4.92 -11.43
N LEU A 604 -31.02 5.08 -12.20
CA LEU A 604 -31.08 5.27 -13.64
C LEU A 604 -31.68 4.07 -14.37
N LYS A 605 -31.34 2.83 -13.96
CA LYS A 605 -31.95 1.60 -14.49
C LYS A 605 -33.46 1.56 -14.24
N ARG A 606 -33.92 2.10 -13.11
CA ARG A 606 -35.35 2.23 -12.77
C ARG A 606 -36.03 3.46 -13.41
N GLY A 607 -35.33 4.23 -14.25
CA GLY A 607 -35.87 5.43 -14.89
C GLY A 607 -36.03 6.62 -13.94
N GLU A 608 -35.47 6.57 -12.73
CA GLU A 608 -35.60 7.62 -11.72
C GLU A 608 -34.71 8.83 -12.02
N ARG A 609 -35.17 10.01 -11.56
CA ARG A 609 -34.45 11.28 -11.66
C ARG A 609 -33.18 11.27 -10.81
N VAL A 610 -32.03 11.55 -11.42
CA VAL A 610 -30.73 11.66 -10.74
C VAL A 610 -30.14 13.05 -10.97
N VAL A 611 -29.75 13.72 -9.89
CA VAL A 611 -29.10 15.05 -9.93
C VAL A 611 -27.66 14.94 -9.47
N ARG A 612 -26.74 15.50 -10.24
CA ARG A 612 -25.33 15.65 -9.86
C ARG A 612 -24.94 17.12 -9.88
N ALA A 613 -24.54 17.64 -8.72
CA ALA A 613 -23.97 18.97 -8.63
C ALA A 613 -22.56 18.99 -9.24
N ARG A 614 -22.24 20.07 -9.95
CA ARG A 614 -20.92 20.43 -10.45
C ARG A 614 -20.69 21.91 -10.14
N TYR A 615 -19.44 22.28 -9.94
CA TYR A 615 -19.05 23.69 -9.80
C TYR A 615 -18.28 24.12 -11.04
N GLY A 616 -18.41 25.39 -11.39
CA GLY A 616 -17.64 26.05 -12.44
C GLY A 616 -17.10 27.40 -11.95
N VAL A 617 -16.26 27.99 -12.78
CA VAL A 617 -15.72 29.34 -12.61
C VAL A 617 -16.22 30.15 -13.80
N ASP A 618 -16.78 31.32 -13.52
CA ASP A 618 -17.09 32.35 -14.50
C ASP A 618 -15.80 33.10 -14.86
N ASP A 619 -15.43 33.04 -16.13
CA ASP A 619 -14.17 33.60 -16.63
C ASP A 619 -14.18 35.13 -16.56
N GLU A 620 -15.34 35.77 -16.72
CA GLU A 620 -15.48 37.24 -16.72
C GLU A 620 -15.31 37.82 -15.32
N ILE A 621 -15.72 37.07 -14.29
CA ILE A 621 -15.63 37.49 -12.88
C ILE A 621 -14.29 37.06 -12.26
N CYS A 622 -13.62 36.06 -12.82
CA CYS A 622 -12.39 35.53 -12.25
C CYS A 622 -11.29 36.59 -12.24
N THR A 623 -10.72 36.89 -11.07
CA THR A 623 -9.60 37.84 -10.95
C THR A 623 -8.25 37.24 -11.34
N GLY A 624 -8.15 35.91 -11.51
CA GLY A 624 -6.93 35.24 -11.96
C GLY A 624 -5.81 35.23 -10.92
N ASP A 625 -6.13 35.62 -9.68
CA ASP A 625 -5.17 35.59 -8.57
C ASP A 625 -4.83 34.16 -8.12
N HIS A 626 -5.67 33.17 -8.47
CA HIS A 626 -5.61 31.76 -8.09
C HIS A 626 -5.57 31.49 -6.58
N SER A 627 -6.07 32.42 -5.76
CA SER A 627 -6.15 32.23 -4.30
C SER A 627 -7.04 31.04 -3.93
N CYS A 628 -8.08 30.78 -4.73
CA CYS A 628 -8.95 29.62 -4.58
C CYS A 628 -8.19 28.28 -4.72
N ILE A 629 -7.19 28.20 -5.60
CA ILE A 629 -6.33 27.02 -5.77
C ILE A 629 -5.40 26.89 -4.55
N ARG A 630 -4.74 27.97 -4.14
CA ARG A 630 -3.79 27.95 -3.01
C ARG A 630 -4.42 27.70 -1.64
N LEU A 631 -5.72 27.97 -1.49
CA LEU A 631 -6.48 27.74 -0.26
C LEU A 631 -7.21 26.40 -0.25
N SER A 632 -7.70 25.89 -1.39
CA SER A 632 -8.42 24.60 -1.45
C SER A 632 -7.52 23.41 -1.79
N GLY A 633 -6.49 23.64 -2.61
CA GLY A 633 -5.62 22.65 -3.22
C GLY A 633 -6.33 21.61 -4.12
N CYS A 634 -7.57 21.86 -4.54
CA CYS A 634 -8.38 20.86 -5.23
C CYS A 634 -7.77 20.49 -6.60
N PRO A 635 -7.53 19.20 -6.92
CA PRO A 635 -6.94 18.79 -8.21
C PRO A 635 -7.90 19.02 -9.38
N SER A 636 -9.21 19.14 -9.13
CA SER A 636 -10.19 19.51 -10.15
C SER A 636 -10.28 21.01 -10.41
N LEU A 637 -9.56 21.85 -9.64
CA LEU A 637 -9.50 23.29 -9.84
C LEU A 637 -8.12 23.64 -10.41
N THR A 638 -8.08 23.86 -11.73
CA THR A 638 -6.86 24.11 -12.51
C THR A 638 -6.92 25.50 -13.15
N VAL A 639 -6.01 25.79 -14.07
CA VAL A 639 -5.96 27.02 -14.85
C VAL A 639 -6.18 26.72 -16.33
N LYS A 640 -6.76 27.67 -17.07
CA LYS A 640 -6.88 27.66 -18.53
C LYS A 640 -6.54 29.05 -19.08
N PRO A 641 -6.21 29.18 -20.39
CA PRO A 641 -6.02 30.49 -21.00
C PRO A 641 -7.23 31.40 -20.78
N SER A 642 -6.98 32.69 -20.57
CA SER A 642 -8.05 33.70 -20.50
C SER A 642 -8.76 33.77 -21.86
N PRO A 643 -10.10 33.79 -21.90
CA PRO A 643 -10.84 34.07 -23.13
C PRO A 643 -10.72 35.53 -23.57
N ASP A 644 -10.35 36.43 -22.64
CA ASP A 644 -10.06 37.84 -22.94
C ASP A 644 -8.63 37.97 -23.49
N PRO A 645 -8.45 38.39 -24.76
CA PRO A 645 -7.13 38.54 -25.38
C PRO A 645 -6.30 39.68 -24.78
N LEU A 646 -6.90 40.61 -24.04
CA LEU A 646 -6.19 41.68 -23.33
C LEU A 646 -5.58 41.21 -22.01
N ARG A 647 -5.88 39.98 -21.59
CA ARG A 647 -5.46 39.42 -20.33
C ARG A 647 -4.50 38.25 -20.53
N THR A 648 -3.28 38.43 -20.07
CA THR A 648 -2.21 37.43 -20.17
C THR A 648 -2.26 36.37 -19.08
N ASP A 649 -2.80 36.71 -17.91
CA ASP A 649 -2.90 35.77 -16.79
C ASP A 649 -4.02 34.74 -17.01
N PRO A 650 -3.76 33.44 -16.76
CA PRO A 650 -4.77 32.42 -16.95
C PRO A 650 -5.90 32.53 -15.92
N VAL A 651 -7.08 32.06 -16.28
CA VAL A 651 -8.25 32.02 -15.39
C VAL A 651 -8.38 30.65 -14.73
N ALA A 652 -8.98 30.61 -13.54
CA ALA A 652 -9.26 29.34 -12.88
C ALA A 652 -10.36 28.56 -13.61
N ALA A 653 -10.27 27.24 -13.62
CA ALA A 653 -11.21 26.36 -14.30
C ALA A 653 -11.49 25.09 -13.49
N VAL A 654 -12.74 24.61 -13.51
CA VAL A 654 -13.14 23.36 -12.86
C VAL A 654 -13.36 22.25 -13.89
N ILE A 655 -12.47 21.25 -13.86
CA ILE A 655 -12.49 20.12 -14.81
C ILE A 655 -13.49 19.03 -14.41
N GLU A 656 -13.66 18.04 -15.30
CA GLU A 656 -14.72 17.01 -15.21
C GLU A 656 -14.58 16.07 -14.01
N SER A 657 -13.38 15.95 -13.45
CA SER A 657 -13.13 15.16 -12.25
C SER A 657 -13.84 15.71 -11.00
N CYS A 658 -14.44 16.91 -11.08
CA CYS A 658 -15.19 17.53 -9.98
C CYS A 658 -16.35 16.64 -9.49
N VAL A 659 -16.38 16.45 -8.18
CA VAL A 659 -17.38 15.64 -7.45
C VAL A 659 -18.48 16.47 -6.80
N GLY A 660 -18.51 17.79 -7.05
CA GLY A 660 -19.58 18.66 -6.55
C GLY A 660 -19.57 18.88 -5.03
N CYS A 661 -18.40 18.87 -4.37
CA CYS A 661 -18.31 18.96 -2.91
C CYS A 661 -18.60 20.36 -2.31
N GLY A 662 -18.51 21.43 -3.12
CA GLY A 662 -18.78 22.80 -2.68
C GLY A 662 -17.64 23.52 -1.95
N LEU A 663 -16.52 22.83 -1.66
CA LEU A 663 -15.39 23.41 -0.92
C LEU A 663 -14.86 24.71 -1.55
N CYS A 664 -14.75 24.79 -2.89
CA CYS A 664 -14.22 25.99 -3.55
C CYS A 664 -15.08 27.24 -3.29
N GLY A 665 -16.40 27.09 -3.25
CA GLY A 665 -17.33 28.17 -2.89
C GLY A 665 -17.27 28.53 -1.40
N GLU A 666 -17.22 27.53 -0.53
CA GLU A 666 -17.08 27.74 0.93
C GLU A 666 -15.78 28.47 1.29
N VAL A 667 -14.67 28.11 0.64
CA VAL A 667 -13.38 28.82 0.79
C VAL A 667 -13.48 30.23 0.23
N ALA A 668 -14.09 30.42 -0.94
CA ALA A 668 -14.25 31.74 -1.53
C ALA A 668 -15.05 32.67 -0.61
N HIS A 669 -16.12 32.18 0.00
CA HIS A 669 -16.91 32.96 0.95
C HIS A 669 -16.13 33.24 2.25
N ALA A 670 -15.54 32.21 2.87
CA ALA A 670 -14.82 32.36 4.14
C ALA A 670 -13.55 33.23 4.04
N ALA A 671 -12.89 33.24 2.87
CA ALA A 671 -11.70 34.03 2.62
C ALA A 671 -11.97 35.35 1.87
N VAL A 672 -13.24 35.68 1.61
CA VAL A 672 -13.67 36.89 0.87
C VAL A 672 -12.94 37.02 -0.48
N LEU A 673 -12.98 35.95 -1.29
CA LEU A 673 -12.40 35.91 -2.63
C LEU A 673 -13.40 36.40 -3.70
N CYS A 674 -12.95 36.48 -4.96
CA CYS A 674 -13.82 36.83 -6.08
C CYS A 674 -15.04 35.88 -6.18
N PRO A 675 -16.24 36.40 -6.52
CA PRO A 675 -17.49 35.63 -6.54
C PRO A 675 -17.67 34.83 -7.84
N SER A 676 -16.58 34.34 -8.44
CA SER A 676 -16.60 33.71 -9.77
C SER A 676 -17.13 32.26 -9.76
N PHE A 677 -17.36 31.65 -8.60
CA PHE A 677 -17.85 30.28 -8.54
C PHE A 677 -19.37 30.19 -8.71
N TYR A 678 -19.81 29.32 -9.63
CA TYR A 678 -21.22 28.96 -9.78
C TYR A 678 -21.44 27.45 -9.57
N ARG A 679 -22.67 27.08 -9.20
CA ARG A 679 -23.12 25.69 -9.08
C ARG A 679 -24.04 25.35 -10.26
N ALA A 680 -23.70 24.31 -10.99
CA ALA A 680 -24.52 23.71 -12.03
C ALA A 680 -25.09 22.36 -11.55
N GLU A 681 -26.30 22.03 -11.98
CA GLU A 681 -26.93 20.74 -11.70
C GLU A 681 -27.14 19.97 -13.00
N LEU A 682 -26.49 18.81 -13.10
CA LEU A 682 -26.69 17.88 -14.20
C LEU A 682 -27.83 16.93 -13.82
N ILE A 683 -28.93 16.99 -14.56
CA ILE A 683 -30.12 16.17 -14.34
C ILE A 683 -30.17 15.07 -15.40
N LYS A 684 -30.20 13.82 -14.95
CA LYS A 684 -30.50 12.64 -15.78
C LYS A 684 -31.91 12.15 -15.45
N ASN A 685 -32.62 11.65 -16.46
CA ASN A 685 -34.06 11.37 -16.42
C ASN A 685 -34.86 12.58 -15.90
N PRO A 686 -34.80 13.73 -16.60
CA PRO A 686 -35.49 14.94 -16.18
C PRO A 686 -37.00 14.75 -16.23
N THR A 687 -37.68 15.22 -15.18
CA THR A 687 -39.14 15.24 -15.11
C THR A 687 -39.71 16.27 -16.10
N ILE A 688 -41.03 16.22 -16.34
CA ILE A 688 -41.72 17.24 -17.15
C ILE A 688 -41.49 18.64 -16.55
N VAL A 689 -41.52 18.77 -15.22
CA VAL A 689 -41.25 20.02 -14.51
C VAL A 689 -39.83 20.53 -14.80
N ASP A 690 -38.81 19.66 -14.74
CA ASP A 690 -37.43 20.04 -15.05
C ASP A 690 -37.30 20.57 -16.50
N ARG A 691 -37.95 19.90 -17.45
CA ARG A 691 -37.92 20.28 -18.88
C ARG A 691 -38.62 21.61 -19.11
N THR A 692 -39.79 21.82 -18.50
CA THR A 692 -40.56 23.06 -18.61
C THR A 692 -39.79 24.23 -17.98
N LEU A 693 -39.24 24.04 -16.78
CA LEU A 693 -38.40 25.07 -16.13
C LEU A 693 -37.15 25.39 -16.94
N PHE A 694 -36.49 24.39 -17.51
CA PHE A 694 -35.32 24.60 -18.37
C PHE A 694 -35.70 25.40 -19.63
N ALA A 695 -36.81 25.06 -20.29
CA ALA A 695 -37.31 25.79 -21.45
C ALA A 695 -37.65 27.25 -21.10
N LEU A 696 -38.33 27.48 -19.98
CA LEU A 696 -38.69 28.82 -19.51
C LEU A 696 -37.46 29.65 -19.13
N ARG A 697 -36.49 29.06 -18.42
CA ARG A 697 -35.22 29.74 -18.11
C ARG A 697 -34.45 30.10 -19.37
N ARG A 698 -34.41 29.21 -20.36
CA ARG A 698 -33.74 29.47 -21.65
C ARG A 698 -34.44 30.58 -22.44
N ALA A 699 -35.78 30.61 -22.41
CA ALA A 699 -36.55 31.68 -23.05
C ALA A 699 -36.31 33.04 -22.36
N LEU A 700 -36.24 33.05 -21.02
CA LEU A 700 -35.94 34.26 -20.24
C LEU A 700 -34.51 34.77 -20.44
N LEU A 701 -33.52 33.87 -20.49
CA LEU A 701 -32.13 34.21 -20.79
C LEU A 701 -31.90 34.60 -22.25
N GLY A 702 -32.80 34.20 -23.16
CA GLY A 702 -32.78 34.57 -24.57
C GLY A 702 -33.52 35.89 -24.87
N LEU A 703 -34.20 36.49 -23.89
CA LEU A 703 -34.71 37.86 -24.03
C LEU A 703 -33.51 38.81 -23.97
N PRO A 704 -33.37 39.75 -24.91
CA PRO A 704 -32.28 40.73 -24.88
C PRO A 704 -32.42 41.60 -23.63
N SER A 705 -31.67 41.27 -22.58
CA SER A 705 -31.35 42.22 -21.53
C SER A 705 -30.53 43.32 -22.18
N GLY A 706 -31.13 44.52 -22.28
CA GLY A 706 -30.58 45.69 -22.99
C GLY A 706 -29.28 46.23 -22.42
N MET A 707 -28.20 45.49 -22.57
CA MET A 707 -26.82 45.97 -22.54
C MET A 707 -26.07 45.34 -23.73
N PRO A 708 -25.24 46.09 -24.46
CA PRO A 708 -24.61 45.61 -25.69
C PRO A 708 -23.53 44.57 -25.36
N THR A 709 -23.81 43.29 -25.66
CA THR A 709 -22.79 42.24 -25.75
C THR A 709 -22.19 42.26 -27.15
N ALA A 710 -20.88 42.48 -27.24
CA ALA A 710 -20.09 42.35 -28.47
C ALA A 710 -20.19 40.90 -29.02
N PRO A 711 -20.02 40.68 -30.34
CA PRO A 711 -20.37 39.41 -30.97
C PRO A 711 -19.42 38.28 -30.55
N HIS A 712 -19.98 37.22 -29.96
CA HIS A 712 -19.30 35.93 -29.83
C HIS A 712 -19.12 35.30 -31.22
N ALA A 713 -17.87 35.05 -31.58
CA ALA A 713 -17.53 34.15 -32.69
C ALA A 713 -18.00 32.73 -32.32
N GLY A 714 -18.81 32.15 -33.19
CA GLY A 714 -19.56 30.93 -32.93
C GLY A 714 -18.72 29.65 -32.94
N GLU A 715 -19.15 28.70 -32.10
CA GLU A 715 -19.11 27.27 -32.42
C GLU A 715 -20.54 26.74 -32.36
N ASP A 716 -21.12 26.55 -33.54
CA ASP A 716 -22.38 25.86 -33.77
C ASP A 716 -22.23 24.36 -33.47
N ILE A 717 -22.64 23.90 -32.28
CA ILE A 717 -22.91 22.48 -32.07
C ILE A 717 -24.34 22.20 -32.54
N LYS A 718 -24.46 21.87 -33.83
CA LYS A 718 -25.68 21.30 -34.39
C LYS A 718 -25.97 19.94 -33.75
N ARG A 719 -27.24 19.77 -33.36
CA ARG A 719 -27.86 18.49 -33.01
C ARG A 719 -27.96 17.63 -34.27
N GLU A 720 -27.51 16.39 -34.20
CA GLU A 720 -28.06 15.31 -35.04
C GLU A 720 -28.52 14.14 -34.17
N ALA A 721 -29.70 13.66 -34.54
CA ALA A 721 -30.47 12.64 -33.88
C ALA A 721 -29.90 11.26 -34.18
N VAL A 722 -29.83 10.41 -33.15
CA VAL A 722 -29.66 8.97 -33.32
C VAL A 722 -31.04 8.38 -33.64
N LEU A 723 -31.24 7.97 -34.89
CA LEU A 723 -32.26 7.00 -35.27
C LEU A 723 -31.64 5.94 -36.19
N ASP A 724 -32.14 4.73 -35.98
CA ASP A 724 -31.71 3.42 -36.43
C ASP A 724 -31.60 3.19 -37.95
N ALA A 725 -30.90 2.09 -38.27
CA ALA A 725 -31.15 1.13 -39.36
C ALA A 725 -30.30 1.14 -40.66
N ARG A 726 -29.58 0.03 -40.83
CA ARG A 726 -29.50 -0.89 -42.00
C ARG A 726 -28.71 -0.48 -43.28
N HIS A 727 -27.70 -1.32 -43.54
CA HIS A 727 -27.32 -2.00 -44.81
C HIS A 727 -27.04 -1.25 -46.13
N SER A 728 -26.08 -1.86 -46.86
CA SER A 728 -25.81 -1.81 -48.31
C SER A 728 -24.93 -0.62 -48.76
N SER A 729 -23.67 -0.88 -49.08
CA SER A 729 -23.13 -1.26 -50.40
C SER A 729 -22.91 -0.04 -51.30
N ASP A 730 -21.64 0.28 -51.54
CA ASP A 730 -21.06 0.43 -52.89
C ASP A 730 -19.87 1.41 -52.92
N ARG A 731 -18.73 0.84 -53.29
CA ARG A 731 -17.57 1.46 -53.94
C ARG A 731 -18.03 2.07 -55.29
N PRO A 732 -17.34 3.05 -55.93
CA PRO A 732 -16.00 2.77 -56.50
C PRO A 732 -15.03 3.94 -56.79
N SER A 733 -13.79 3.50 -57.11
CA SER A 733 -12.83 4.04 -58.11
C SER A 733 -12.13 5.37 -57.81
N ALA A 734 -10.87 5.61 -58.16
CA ALA A 734 -9.77 4.88 -58.81
C ALA A 734 -8.48 5.67 -58.49
N GLY A 735 -7.34 5.05 -58.22
CA GLY A 735 -6.27 4.84 -59.22
C GLY A 735 -5.24 6.00 -59.14
N ALA A 736 -3.92 5.81 -59.23
CA ALA A 736 -3.21 4.68 -59.79
C ALA A 736 -1.66 4.86 -59.60
N ILE A 737 -0.96 3.71 -59.53
CA ILE A 737 0.31 3.39 -60.26
C ILE A 737 1.62 3.91 -59.62
N THR A 738 2.74 3.18 -59.50
CA THR A 738 3.34 2.02 -60.22
C THR A 738 4.21 1.18 -59.28
N ASP A 739 4.32 -0.11 -59.61
CA ASP A 739 5.37 -1.05 -59.21
C ASP A 739 5.94 -1.67 -60.52
N PRO A 740 7.18 -2.22 -60.56
CA PRO A 740 7.51 -3.21 -61.59
C PRO A 740 8.21 -4.49 -61.07
N ALA A 741 7.56 -5.64 -61.31
CA ALA A 741 8.03 -6.90 -61.98
C ALA A 741 9.40 -7.53 -61.57
N LEU A 742 9.68 -8.86 -61.50
CA LEU A 742 9.16 -10.14 -62.06
C LEU A 742 9.98 -11.30 -61.40
N SER A 743 9.42 -12.43 -60.89
CA SER A 743 9.32 -13.78 -61.55
C SER A 743 9.48 -14.93 -60.49
N PRO A 744 9.08 -16.20 -60.76
CA PRO A 744 8.85 -17.24 -59.75
C PRO A 744 9.81 -18.46 -59.79
N SER A 745 10.23 -19.02 -58.64
CA SER A 745 10.67 -20.44 -58.55
C SER A 745 10.74 -21.02 -57.12
N THR A 746 10.16 -22.22 -56.97
CA THR A 746 10.54 -23.41 -56.14
C THR A 746 10.76 -23.32 -54.60
N SER A 747 9.80 -23.91 -53.86
CA SER A 747 9.77 -24.66 -52.57
C SER A 747 11.05 -25.06 -51.80
N PRO A 748 10.98 -25.51 -50.52
CA PRO A 748 10.51 -24.85 -49.29
C PRO A 748 11.53 -24.99 -48.13
N GLU A 749 12.06 -23.90 -47.59
CA GLU A 749 12.76 -23.89 -46.29
C GLU A 749 12.01 -22.96 -45.33
N ARG A 750 11.53 -23.52 -44.21
CA ARG A 750 10.89 -22.75 -43.12
C ARG A 750 11.96 -21.91 -42.43
N ALA A 751 12.19 -20.72 -42.95
CA ALA A 751 12.80 -19.63 -42.21
C ALA A 751 11.87 -19.22 -41.07
N VAL A 752 12.40 -19.26 -39.84
CA VAL A 752 11.79 -18.65 -38.66
C VAL A 752 11.66 -17.15 -38.96
N GLN A 753 10.43 -16.68 -39.18
CA GLN A 753 10.15 -15.27 -39.40
C GLN A 753 10.51 -14.49 -38.14
N ASP A 754 11.52 -13.63 -38.24
CA ASP A 754 11.82 -12.49 -37.37
C ASP A 754 10.64 -11.51 -37.36
N SER A 755 9.54 -11.94 -36.74
CA SER A 755 8.45 -11.05 -36.38
C SER A 755 8.94 -10.24 -35.19
N PRO A 756 9.03 -8.90 -35.28
CA PRO A 756 9.43 -8.10 -34.12
C PRO A 756 8.47 -8.39 -32.97
N VAL A 757 9.03 -8.70 -31.80
CA VAL A 757 8.26 -8.88 -30.57
C VAL A 757 7.56 -7.55 -30.26
N LYS A 758 6.24 -7.54 -30.42
CA LYS A 758 5.41 -6.36 -30.11
C LYS A 758 5.07 -6.40 -28.62
N LEU A 759 5.84 -5.65 -27.82
CA LEU A 759 5.59 -5.43 -26.40
C LEU A 759 4.62 -4.25 -26.20
N LEU A 760 3.50 -4.49 -25.54
CA LEU A 760 2.62 -3.44 -25.03
C LEU A 760 3.10 -3.05 -23.63
N ILE A 761 3.62 -1.83 -23.48
CA ILE A 761 3.99 -1.26 -22.17
C ILE A 761 2.84 -0.35 -21.73
N ALA A 762 2.09 -0.78 -20.71
CA ALA A 762 0.98 -0.01 -20.14
C ALA A 762 1.35 0.50 -18.74
N ALA A 763 1.62 1.81 -18.62
CA ALA A 763 1.82 2.49 -17.33
C ALA A 763 0.53 3.22 -16.96
N LEU A 764 -0.35 2.55 -16.21
CA LEU A 764 -1.71 3.02 -15.96
C LEU A 764 -1.93 3.26 -14.46
N GLY A 765 -1.91 4.53 -14.04
CA GLY A 765 -2.26 4.95 -12.68
C GLY A 765 -3.74 5.27 -12.50
N GLY A 766 -4.21 5.27 -11.24
CA GLY A 766 -5.58 5.68 -10.87
C GLY A 766 -6.64 4.57 -10.91
N GLU A 767 -7.87 4.87 -10.45
CA GLU A 767 -8.96 3.89 -10.25
C GLU A 767 -9.38 3.08 -11.50
N GLY A 768 -9.00 3.52 -12.70
CA GLY A 768 -9.27 2.83 -13.98
C GLY A 768 -8.07 2.09 -14.58
N GLY A 769 -6.86 2.32 -14.07
CA GLY A 769 -5.64 1.73 -14.62
C GLY A 769 -5.50 0.24 -14.35
N GLY A 770 -5.78 -0.19 -13.11
CA GLY A 770 -5.73 -1.61 -12.73
C GLY A 770 -6.70 -2.48 -13.55
N VAL A 771 -7.95 -2.04 -13.71
CA VAL A 771 -8.98 -2.79 -14.47
C VAL A 771 -8.58 -2.98 -15.94
N LEU A 772 -7.98 -1.96 -16.55
CA LEU A 772 -7.51 -2.04 -17.94
C LEU A 772 -6.26 -2.93 -18.04
N THR A 773 -5.34 -2.84 -17.08
CA THR A 773 -4.18 -3.74 -16.99
C THR A 773 -4.61 -5.20 -16.86
N ASP A 774 -5.55 -5.51 -15.97
CA ASP A 774 -6.07 -6.88 -15.77
C ASP A 774 -6.73 -7.43 -17.05
N TRP A 775 -7.48 -6.58 -17.76
CA TRP A 775 -8.08 -6.96 -19.04
C TRP A 775 -7.02 -7.26 -20.11
N ILE A 776 -5.99 -6.42 -20.21
CA ILE A 776 -4.86 -6.62 -21.15
C ILE A 776 -4.10 -7.90 -20.82
N VAL A 777 -3.79 -8.14 -19.54
CA VAL A 777 -3.12 -9.36 -19.07
C VAL A 777 -3.95 -10.59 -19.39
N SER A 778 -5.24 -10.58 -19.04
CA SER A 778 -6.14 -11.68 -19.33
C SER A 778 -6.27 -11.95 -20.83
N ALA A 779 -6.36 -10.90 -21.66
CA ALA A 779 -6.46 -11.05 -23.11
C ALA A 779 -5.16 -11.61 -23.72
N ALA A 780 -4.00 -11.19 -23.22
CA ALA A 780 -2.70 -11.70 -23.66
C ALA A 780 -2.50 -13.16 -23.25
N ALA A 781 -2.83 -13.52 -22.00
CA ALA A 781 -2.76 -14.88 -21.50
C ALA A 781 -3.68 -15.84 -22.29
N GLN A 782 -4.92 -15.42 -22.60
CA GLN A 782 -5.85 -16.19 -23.44
C GLN A 782 -5.33 -16.42 -24.87
N ARG A 783 -4.41 -15.59 -25.34
CA ARG A 783 -3.77 -15.69 -26.66
C ARG A 783 -2.42 -16.41 -26.62
N GLY A 784 -2.01 -16.94 -25.47
CA GLY A 784 -0.70 -17.59 -25.28
C GLY A 784 0.48 -16.61 -25.41
N LEU A 785 0.24 -15.31 -25.23
CA LEU A 785 1.29 -14.30 -25.28
C LEU A 785 1.91 -14.15 -23.89
N PRO A 786 3.25 -14.11 -23.78
CA PRO A 786 3.92 -13.81 -22.53
C PRO A 786 3.57 -12.37 -22.12
N VAL A 787 3.06 -12.21 -20.89
CA VAL A 787 2.60 -10.93 -20.37
C VAL A 787 3.03 -10.77 -18.93
N GLN A 788 3.48 -9.57 -18.57
CA GLN A 788 3.87 -9.21 -17.22
C GLN A 788 3.26 -7.86 -16.88
N SER A 789 2.46 -7.81 -15.81
CA SER A 789 1.99 -6.56 -15.23
C SER A 789 2.87 -6.17 -14.04
N THR A 790 3.17 -4.88 -13.92
CA THR A 790 3.76 -4.31 -12.71
C THR A 790 2.85 -3.18 -12.24
N SER A 791 2.47 -3.17 -10.97
CA SER A 791 1.83 -2.01 -10.37
C SER A 791 2.93 -1.07 -9.88
N ILE A 792 3.01 0.13 -10.43
CA ILE A 792 3.77 1.21 -9.83
C ILE A 792 2.84 1.84 -8.79
N PRO A 793 3.13 1.78 -7.47
CA PRO A 793 2.45 2.63 -6.51
C PRO A 793 2.64 4.08 -6.94
N GLY A 794 1.52 4.78 -7.15
CA GLY A 794 1.36 6.19 -7.57
C GLY A 794 2.58 6.98 -8.00
#